data_AF-A0A6I6NEE4-F1
#
_entry.id   AF-A0A6I6NEE4-F1
#
_cell.length_a   1.000
_cell.length_b   1.000
_cell.length_c   1.000
_cell.angle_alpha   90.00
_cell.angle_beta   90.00
_cell.angle_gamma   90.00
#
_symmetry.space_group_name_H-M   'P 1'
#
loop_
_entity.id
_entity.type
_entity.pdbx_description
1 polymer ?
#
loop_
_entity_poly.entity_id
_entity_poly.type
_entity_poly.pdbx_seq_one_letter_code
_entity_poly.pdbx_strand_id
1 'polypeptide(L)'
;MDRQENLQELYSTAMGLLTAYDESGRQQDLMSGMGLLRKAIGFLAPGDPRRGLLLGNYAVALQKLYEETGDVHDLEQAVSVAGTATSEVPRDHPARIAFVGDHVNVLRKLYERTGHAADLEKAVEIGERAARQLPEHPGPANGGFLNNLAIALRCDFERTGDLDALRRSAHYARKAVAAAPAEAPQRTEALLSLGVTLQELGKRTGDDSALREAVACGREAVTTAHNESLRATALDDLGIALHMSFERTGELSEIQEAVECGRQAVADGVRRHREPTFLVNLSVSLNALAERTGSLDALEEAVDTARRAVAQGSPDQTDHGVFLDTLNNTLRTRYRRSGDMASLEEAVEVGRLAVAATPPGHADHHGSKNNLALSLRSLHTRTRHRGALAEAVELTRDVVVATDGQASHGLYLYNLSGLLGELYGEEGDLGTLREAVSVARAASRATPPDHPDQARRLGMLGQRLVQLFEATRDRTLLVAASDALNAAVRSTPGDHPLRTSYVYDLAGALKFRAEESRSVDLLEEARACYREVAEQAAASTLNRILAYRELSLLTIDAGRPAEALQWIERAVDLLEMLAPGTLQRDDRQFRLAQLNSSISGDAVAVALHAGDPVRAIELLERTRGTLAADTVGVRGPDHVRLRKHAPDLARRLDQLRFLLDNLDSAQSAQATDDVSPGRRRDHGIAQQVAIERQQAYEEWQRLVAQARALPGFHTYLRPGIEQLSQNVPEDGVVVFITTSSARCDALVATGDPGQPVLVVPLEGLTQERAYEQVNRLIDARLLAADNQHDPLDRIAAQQEILTVLTWLWHTVTNPVLTRLGHVATPQDDDRKPRVWWCPVGGMAPLPFHAAGDYSRAGAVTGGSSVLDRVVSSYTTTLRSLERNSAMPVAHSDSSTVIVPVPDVPGAPLRGVTREVQSLSAVLPDARVLASPTRGAVLSALPNHRIAHFACHGYADIARPSESRLILTDYVTDPLTVADISRLQLSAELAFLSACDTTVTPSRLADEAVHITGAFQLAGFRQVIGTLWAVDDQVEADLAIDFYHRLTNGGTTAPETARAPYALHRAVRKLRAQYPKSPMLWAAQVHVGA
;
A
#
# COMPACT_ATOMS: atom_id res chain seq x y z
N MET A 1 -41.72 59.64 43.46
CA MET A 1 -41.11 58.52 44.18
C MET A 1 -41.47 57.18 43.54
N ASP A 2 -42.74 56.89 43.18
CA ASP A 2 -43.20 55.57 42.66
C ASP A 2 -42.59 54.99 41.37
N ARG A 3 -42.08 55.79 40.42
CA ARG A 3 -41.56 55.25 39.13
C ARG A 3 -40.14 54.69 39.23
N GLN A 4 -39.35 55.17 40.17
CA GLN A 4 -37.92 54.85 40.26
C GLN A 4 -37.67 53.58 41.10
N GLU A 5 -38.45 53.38 42.15
CA GLU A 5 -38.47 52.14 42.94
C GLU A 5 -38.98 50.96 42.10
N ASN A 6 -40.09 51.13 41.35
CA ASN A 6 -40.62 50.11 40.44
C ASN A 6 -39.60 49.68 39.35
N LEU A 7 -38.81 50.61 38.82
CA LEU A 7 -37.80 50.29 37.79
C LEU A 7 -36.66 49.44 38.37
N GLN A 8 -36.21 49.77 39.58
CA GLN A 8 -35.13 49.06 40.27
C GLN A 8 -35.56 47.65 40.70
N GLU A 9 -36.81 47.48 41.11
CA GLU A 9 -37.42 46.18 41.42
C GLU A 9 -37.56 45.30 40.16
N LEU A 10 -38.07 45.87 39.06
CA LEU A 10 -38.16 45.16 37.77
C LEU A 10 -36.78 44.71 37.28
N TYR A 11 -35.77 45.57 37.36
CA TYR A 11 -34.42 45.24 36.93
C TYR A 11 -33.77 44.16 37.80
N SER A 12 -33.82 44.31 39.12
CA SER A 12 -33.21 43.33 40.04
C SER A 12 -33.87 41.96 39.93
N THR A 13 -35.20 41.91 39.79
CA THR A 13 -35.93 40.66 39.55
C THR A 13 -35.59 40.05 38.20
N ALA A 14 -35.48 40.86 37.14
CA ALA A 14 -35.11 40.37 35.83
C ALA A 14 -33.69 39.78 35.83
N MET A 15 -32.73 40.45 36.44
CA MET A 15 -31.35 39.94 36.55
C MET A 15 -31.29 38.68 37.42
N GLY A 16 -32.04 38.62 38.52
CA GLY A 16 -32.14 37.41 39.34
C GLY A 16 -32.67 36.20 38.57
N LEU A 17 -33.67 36.40 37.70
CA LEU A 17 -34.19 35.34 36.82
C LEU A 17 -33.19 34.93 35.74
N LEU A 18 -32.43 35.88 35.17
CA LEU A 18 -31.39 35.56 34.19
C LEU A 18 -30.21 34.81 34.83
N THR A 19 -29.84 35.15 36.07
CA THR A 19 -28.84 34.38 36.83
C THR A 19 -29.36 32.99 37.19
N ALA A 20 -30.62 32.88 37.62
CA ALA A 20 -31.24 31.58 37.88
C ALA A 20 -31.33 30.71 36.61
N TYR A 21 -31.53 31.32 35.44
CA TYR A 21 -31.43 30.64 34.16
C TYR A 21 -30.00 30.13 33.91
N ASP A 22 -28.97 30.95 34.16
CA ASP A 22 -27.56 30.55 33.96
C ASP A 22 -27.17 29.36 34.86
N GLU A 23 -27.78 29.22 36.03
CA GLU A 23 -27.56 28.10 36.94
C GLU A 23 -28.42 26.86 36.62
N SER A 24 -29.66 27.05 36.16
CA SER A 24 -30.66 25.96 36.07
C SER A 24 -31.04 25.54 34.65
N GLY A 25 -30.74 26.34 33.62
CA GLY A 25 -31.12 26.12 32.22
C GLY A 25 -32.63 26.12 31.97
N ARG A 26 -33.45 26.61 32.91
CA ARG A 26 -34.91 26.62 32.75
C ARG A 26 -35.35 27.77 31.85
N GLN A 27 -35.74 27.45 30.62
CA GLN A 27 -36.25 28.41 29.63
C GLN A 27 -37.34 29.36 30.16
N GLN A 28 -38.17 28.92 31.10
CA GLN A 28 -39.19 29.77 31.73
C GLN A 28 -38.58 30.96 32.49
N ASP A 29 -37.42 30.79 33.13
CA ASP A 29 -36.71 31.84 33.86
C ASP A 29 -36.12 32.88 32.87
N LEU A 30 -35.57 32.41 31.74
CA LEU A 30 -35.10 33.27 30.63
C LEU A 30 -36.23 34.12 30.05
N MET A 31 -37.35 33.49 29.66
CA MET A 31 -38.50 34.17 29.08
C MET A 31 -39.14 35.17 30.05
N SER A 32 -39.21 34.82 31.33
CA SER A 32 -39.75 35.71 32.38
C SER A 32 -38.82 36.89 32.63
N GLY A 33 -37.50 36.67 32.71
CA GLY A 33 -36.49 37.72 32.83
C GLY A 33 -36.50 38.69 31.64
N MET A 34 -36.57 38.16 30.41
CA MET A 34 -36.71 38.94 29.18
C MET A 34 -37.99 39.80 29.19
N GLY A 35 -39.12 39.24 29.63
CA GLY A 35 -40.38 39.97 29.76
C GLY A 35 -40.30 41.14 30.74
N LEU A 36 -39.57 40.98 31.86
CA LEU A 36 -39.33 42.05 32.83
C LEU A 36 -38.36 43.11 32.32
N LEU A 37 -37.29 42.73 31.62
CA LEU A 37 -36.38 43.67 30.95
C LEU A 37 -37.13 44.52 29.92
N ARG A 38 -37.97 43.90 29.09
CA ARG A 38 -38.78 44.63 28.09
C ARG A 38 -39.73 45.64 28.74
N LYS A 39 -40.37 45.28 29.86
CA LYS A 39 -41.21 46.21 30.64
C LYS A 39 -40.38 47.36 31.22
N ALA A 40 -39.22 47.07 31.82
CA ALA A 40 -38.31 48.06 32.39
C ALA A 40 -37.82 49.07 31.33
N ILE A 41 -37.46 48.58 30.12
CA ILE A 41 -37.06 49.43 28.98
C ILE A 41 -38.20 50.40 28.60
N GLY A 42 -39.45 49.95 28.63
CA GLY A 42 -40.62 50.77 28.28
C GLY A 42 -40.89 51.96 29.20
N PHE A 43 -40.31 51.99 30.41
CA PHE A 43 -40.45 53.12 31.35
C PHE A 43 -39.46 54.26 31.10
N LEU A 44 -38.47 54.07 30.22
CA LEU A 44 -37.38 55.00 29.98
C LEU A 44 -37.46 55.61 28.58
N ALA A 45 -37.13 56.90 28.46
CA ALA A 45 -37.11 57.60 27.19
C ALA A 45 -35.86 57.22 26.34
N PRO A 46 -35.94 57.32 24.99
CA PRO A 46 -34.75 57.24 24.14
C PRO A 46 -33.64 58.20 24.57
N GLY A 47 -32.41 57.69 24.64
CA GLY A 47 -31.23 58.45 25.08
C GLY A 47 -31.02 58.53 26.60
N ASP A 48 -31.86 57.92 27.44
CA ASP A 48 -31.55 57.73 28.86
C ASP A 48 -30.45 56.66 29.02
N PRO A 49 -29.29 56.95 29.63
CA PRO A 49 -28.21 55.97 29.81
C PRO A 49 -28.65 54.66 30.48
N ARG A 50 -29.66 54.71 31.37
CA ARG A 50 -30.21 53.52 32.03
C ARG A 50 -30.98 52.62 31.07
N ARG A 51 -31.56 53.19 30.01
CA ARG A 51 -32.22 52.44 28.94
C ARG A 51 -31.20 51.64 28.14
N GLY A 52 -30.07 52.27 27.82
CA GLY A 52 -28.95 51.59 27.17
C GLY A 52 -28.43 50.38 27.95
N LEU A 53 -28.32 50.49 29.29
CA LEU A 53 -27.93 49.36 30.16
C LEU A 53 -28.92 48.20 30.10
N LEU A 54 -30.23 48.48 30.15
CA LEU A 54 -31.28 47.46 30.07
C LEU A 54 -31.34 46.80 28.68
N LEU A 55 -31.15 47.58 27.61
CA LEU A 55 -31.08 47.07 26.24
C LEU A 55 -29.90 46.13 26.05
N GLY A 56 -28.72 46.44 26.61
CA GLY A 56 -27.56 45.57 26.54
C GLY A 56 -27.83 44.19 27.16
N ASN A 57 -28.39 44.15 28.37
CA ASN A 57 -28.75 42.89 29.03
C ASN A 57 -29.88 42.14 28.27
N TYR A 58 -30.80 42.87 27.64
CA TYR A 58 -31.84 42.27 26.81
C TYR A 58 -31.28 41.65 25.52
N ALA A 59 -30.25 42.24 24.91
CA ALA A 59 -29.56 41.67 23.76
C ALA A 59 -28.85 40.35 24.12
N VAL A 60 -28.19 40.29 25.29
CA VAL A 60 -27.58 39.05 25.80
C VAL A 60 -28.64 37.97 26.04
N ALA A 61 -29.81 38.34 26.56
CA ALA A 61 -30.91 37.39 26.77
C ALA A 61 -31.51 36.89 25.44
N LEU A 62 -31.63 37.73 24.42
CA LEU A 62 -32.04 37.32 23.07
C LEU A 62 -31.03 36.36 22.42
N GLN A 63 -29.73 36.59 22.64
CA GLN A 63 -28.69 35.67 22.19
C GLN A 63 -28.84 34.29 22.86
N LYS A 64 -29.11 34.25 24.18
CA LYS A 64 -29.37 33.00 24.91
C LYS A 64 -30.62 32.31 24.39
N LEU A 65 -31.67 33.07 24.06
CA LEU A 65 -32.89 32.51 23.47
C LEU A 65 -32.59 31.86 22.11
N TYR A 66 -31.83 32.53 21.25
CA TYR A 66 -31.37 31.95 19.99
C TYR A 66 -30.59 30.64 20.21
N GLU A 67 -29.74 30.56 21.24
CA GLU A 67 -28.98 29.33 21.54
C GLU A 67 -29.90 28.14 21.91
N GLU A 68 -31.10 28.40 22.43
CA GLU A 68 -32.12 27.37 22.68
C GLU A 68 -33.01 27.08 21.47
N THR A 69 -33.44 28.12 20.74
CA THR A 69 -34.48 28.02 19.70
C THR A 69 -33.91 27.75 18.32
N GLY A 70 -32.67 28.21 18.06
CA GLY A 70 -32.05 28.25 16.73
C GLY A 70 -32.71 29.25 15.77
N ASP A 71 -33.66 30.07 16.23
CA ASP A 71 -34.40 31.02 15.40
C ASP A 71 -33.55 32.25 15.06
N VAL A 72 -33.24 32.42 13.78
CA VAL A 72 -32.41 33.55 13.30
C VAL A 72 -33.05 34.90 13.63
N HIS A 73 -34.38 34.98 13.78
CA HIS A 73 -35.06 36.22 14.14
C HIS A 73 -34.63 36.74 15.53
N ASP A 74 -34.32 35.83 16.46
CA ASP A 74 -33.81 36.20 17.79
C ASP A 74 -32.42 36.86 17.69
N LEU A 75 -31.55 36.40 16.77
CA LEU A 75 -30.26 37.04 16.49
C LEU A 75 -30.41 38.38 15.79
N GLU A 76 -31.28 38.49 14.78
CA GLU A 76 -31.56 39.76 14.10
C GLU A 76 -32.06 40.82 15.09
N GLN A 77 -32.96 40.42 16.00
CA GLN A 77 -33.43 41.27 17.08
C GLN A 77 -32.30 41.62 18.05
N ALA A 78 -31.46 40.65 18.44
CA ALA A 78 -30.32 40.88 19.32
C ALA A 78 -29.32 41.88 18.71
N VAL A 79 -29.03 41.82 17.41
CA VAL A 79 -28.16 42.79 16.71
C VAL A 79 -28.75 44.19 16.80
N SER A 80 -30.04 44.35 16.51
CA SER A 80 -30.72 45.65 16.56
C SER A 80 -30.70 46.25 17.97
N VAL A 81 -30.98 45.43 18.98
CA VAL A 81 -30.99 45.84 20.40
C VAL A 81 -29.57 46.17 20.88
N ALA A 82 -28.56 45.36 20.55
CA ALA A 82 -27.16 45.59 20.93
C ALA A 82 -26.59 46.87 20.29
N GLY A 83 -26.96 47.15 19.03
CA GLY A 83 -26.60 48.40 18.35
C GLY A 83 -27.21 49.63 19.01
N THR A 84 -28.46 49.53 19.47
CA THR A 84 -29.14 50.61 20.21
C THR A 84 -28.54 50.80 21.61
N ALA A 85 -28.23 49.71 22.32
CA ALA A 85 -27.56 49.77 23.62
C ALA A 85 -26.21 50.49 23.51
N THR A 86 -25.41 50.15 22.49
CA THR A 86 -24.09 50.74 22.24
C THR A 86 -24.16 52.24 21.91
N SER A 87 -25.25 52.71 21.29
CA SER A 87 -25.43 54.12 20.93
C SER A 87 -25.95 54.98 22.08
N GLU A 88 -26.83 54.44 22.93
CA GLU A 88 -27.45 55.15 24.07
C GLU A 88 -26.56 55.24 25.33
N VAL A 89 -25.66 54.28 25.55
CA VAL A 89 -24.73 54.32 26.70
C VAL A 89 -23.59 55.33 26.46
N PRO A 90 -23.32 56.32 27.34
CA PRO A 90 -22.24 57.30 27.18
C PRO A 90 -20.86 56.68 26.94
N ARG A 91 -19.99 57.36 26.17
CA ARG A 91 -18.67 56.83 25.75
C ARG A 91 -17.73 56.50 26.90
N ASP A 92 -17.83 57.26 27.98
CA ASP A 92 -17.07 57.16 29.23
C ASP A 92 -17.69 56.20 30.25
N HIS A 93 -18.87 55.63 29.97
CA HIS A 93 -19.54 54.72 30.90
C HIS A 93 -18.83 53.35 30.93
N PRO A 94 -18.48 52.82 32.13
CA PRO A 94 -17.70 51.57 32.26
C PRO A 94 -18.30 50.34 31.56
N ALA A 95 -19.62 50.22 31.54
CA ALA A 95 -20.32 49.09 30.91
C ALA A 95 -20.35 49.13 29.37
N ARG A 96 -20.00 50.27 28.74
CA ARG A 96 -20.12 50.43 27.29
C ARG A 96 -19.27 49.43 26.52
N ILE A 97 -18.05 49.17 26.99
CA ILE A 97 -17.12 48.28 26.28
C ILE A 97 -17.60 46.83 26.27
N ALA A 98 -18.27 46.38 27.34
CA ALA A 98 -18.89 45.06 27.40
C ALA A 98 -20.00 44.92 26.35
N PHE A 99 -20.90 45.91 26.24
CA PHE A 99 -21.96 45.88 25.23
C PHE A 99 -21.45 45.99 23.78
N VAL A 100 -20.34 46.69 23.56
CA VAL A 100 -19.65 46.64 22.25
C VAL A 100 -19.18 45.21 21.96
N GLY A 101 -18.60 44.53 22.95
CA GLY A 101 -18.20 43.12 22.84
C GLY A 101 -19.37 42.17 22.56
N ASP A 102 -20.51 42.38 23.20
CA ASP A 102 -21.73 41.61 22.94
C ASP A 102 -22.26 41.88 21.54
N HIS A 103 -22.26 43.14 21.09
CA HIS A 103 -22.68 43.52 19.74
C HIS A 103 -21.79 42.87 18.66
N VAL A 104 -20.46 42.85 18.87
CA VAL A 104 -19.52 42.12 18.01
C VAL A 104 -19.84 40.63 17.98
N ASN A 105 -20.12 40.02 19.13
CA ASN A 105 -20.43 38.59 19.23
C ASN A 105 -21.72 38.21 18.50
N VAL A 106 -22.79 38.98 18.69
CA VAL A 106 -24.09 38.70 18.05
C VAL A 106 -24.01 38.90 16.54
N LEU A 107 -23.30 39.94 16.05
CA LEU A 107 -23.06 40.12 14.60
C LEU A 107 -22.28 38.94 14.00
N ARG A 108 -21.23 38.46 14.70
CA ARG A 108 -20.48 37.27 14.27
C ARG A 108 -21.38 36.02 14.24
N LYS A 109 -22.20 35.79 15.26
CA LYS A 109 -23.14 34.66 15.27
C LYS A 109 -24.20 34.75 14.16
N LEU A 110 -24.67 35.95 13.85
CA LEU A 110 -25.58 36.16 12.72
C LEU A 110 -24.90 35.85 11.38
N TYR A 111 -23.63 36.24 11.22
CA TYR A 111 -22.82 35.83 10.07
C TYR A 111 -22.69 34.31 9.97
N GLU A 112 -22.33 33.62 11.05
CA GLU A 112 -22.17 32.15 11.06
C GLU A 112 -23.45 31.41 10.64
N ARG A 113 -24.62 32.01 10.87
CA ARG A 113 -25.92 31.41 10.52
C ARG A 113 -26.46 31.77 9.17
N THR A 114 -26.12 32.95 8.66
CA THR A 114 -26.73 33.46 7.43
C THR A 114 -25.75 33.57 6.27
N GLY A 115 -24.43 33.54 6.55
CA GLY A 115 -23.36 33.71 5.57
C GLY A 115 -23.19 35.14 5.06
N HIS A 116 -23.97 36.12 5.54
CA HIS A 116 -23.90 37.50 5.06
C HIS A 116 -22.63 38.21 5.57
N ALA A 117 -21.62 38.32 4.70
CA ALA A 117 -20.32 38.90 5.02
C ALA A 117 -20.39 40.31 5.65
N ALA A 118 -21.39 41.11 5.28
CA ALA A 118 -21.57 42.47 5.80
C ALA A 118 -21.72 42.52 7.33
N ASP A 119 -22.31 41.49 7.95
CA ASP A 119 -22.48 41.43 9.40
C ASP A 119 -21.13 41.22 10.11
N LEU A 120 -20.28 40.34 9.58
CA LEU A 120 -18.93 40.11 10.10
C LEU A 120 -18.01 41.31 9.87
N GLU A 121 -18.05 41.92 8.69
CA GLU A 121 -17.29 43.13 8.38
C GLU A 121 -17.65 44.27 9.34
N LYS A 122 -18.94 44.42 9.64
CA LYS A 122 -19.44 45.38 10.63
C LYS A 122 -19.00 45.01 12.06
N ALA A 123 -18.98 43.73 12.43
CA ALA A 123 -18.48 43.27 13.72
C ALA A 123 -17.00 43.67 13.91
N VAL A 124 -16.17 43.40 12.90
CA VAL A 124 -14.74 43.76 12.90
C VAL A 124 -14.58 45.28 12.93
N GLU A 125 -15.31 46.04 12.12
CA GLU A 125 -15.24 47.51 12.09
C GLU A 125 -15.56 48.14 13.45
N ILE A 126 -16.66 47.70 14.08
CA ILE A 126 -17.10 48.19 15.39
C ILE A 126 -16.06 47.83 16.46
N GLY A 127 -15.60 46.58 16.47
CA GLY A 127 -14.64 46.09 17.44
C GLY A 127 -13.29 46.79 17.33
N GLU A 128 -12.71 46.89 16.13
CA GLU A 128 -11.42 47.58 15.96
C GLU A 128 -11.49 49.07 16.28
N ARG A 129 -12.60 49.74 15.94
CA ARG A 129 -12.81 51.14 16.29
C ARG A 129 -12.80 51.34 17.80
N ALA A 130 -13.43 50.45 18.56
CA ALA A 130 -13.42 50.49 20.02
C ALA A 130 -12.06 50.12 20.60
N ALA A 131 -11.38 49.09 20.06
CA ALA A 131 -10.08 48.65 20.53
C ALA A 131 -8.98 49.72 20.36
N ARG A 132 -9.04 50.53 19.29
CA ARG A 132 -8.12 51.67 19.07
C ARG A 132 -8.22 52.77 20.13
N GLN A 133 -9.31 52.81 20.90
CA GLN A 133 -9.52 53.81 21.96
C GLN A 133 -9.10 53.31 23.34
N LEU A 134 -8.71 52.03 23.47
CA LEU A 134 -8.25 51.46 24.73
C LEU A 134 -6.80 51.84 25.02
N PRO A 135 -6.43 51.97 26.31
CA PRO A 135 -5.03 52.14 26.71
C PRO A 135 -4.20 50.91 26.33
N GLU A 136 -2.87 51.07 26.30
CA GLU A 136 -1.94 50.00 25.92
C GLU A 136 -2.09 48.75 26.80
N HIS A 137 -2.32 48.96 28.11
CA HIS A 137 -2.64 47.94 29.10
C HIS A 137 -4.11 48.07 29.55
N PRO A 138 -5.05 47.40 28.87
CA PRO A 138 -6.46 47.46 29.20
C PRO A 138 -6.76 46.72 30.52
N GLY A 139 -7.59 47.32 31.37
CA GLY A 139 -8.03 46.68 32.63
C GLY A 139 -9.01 45.50 32.40
N PRO A 140 -9.32 44.73 33.47
CA PRO A 140 -10.10 43.48 33.38
C PRO A 140 -11.44 43.57 32.67
N ALA A 141 -12.13 44.70 32.76
CA ALA A 141 -13.43 44.92 32.11
C ALA A 141 -13.37 44.85 30.56
N ASN A 142 -12.18 44.94 29.96
CA ASN A 142 -12.01 44.91 28.51
C ASN A 142 -11.71 43.50 27.96
N GLY A 143 -11.41 42.52 28.83
CA GLY A 143 -10.95 41.19 28.43
C GLY A 143 -11.95 40.45 27.53
N GLY A 144 -13.22 40.39 27.94
CA GLY A 144 -14.27 39.73 27.15
C GLY A 144 -14.52 40.39 25.80
N PHE A 145 -14.49 41.74 25.74
CA PHE A 145 -14.60 42.48 24.49
C PHE A 145 -13.44 42.16 23.52
N LEU A 146 -12.20 42.17 24.01
CA LEU A 146 -11.02 41.87 23.22
C LEU A 146 -11.03 40.43 22.72
N ASN A 147 -11.53 39.50 23.54
CA ASN A 147 -11.70 38.09 23.14
C ASN A 147 -12.72 37.95 22.00
N ASN A 148 -13.90 38.59 22.11
CA ASN A 148 -14.92 38.55 21.07
C ASN A 148 -14.43 39.18 19.75
N LEU A 149 -13.65 40.27 19.82
CA LEU A 149 -13.01 40.86 18.65
C LEU A 149 -11.97 39.91 18.02
N ALA A 150 -11.16 39.25 18.83
CA ALA A 150 -10.19 38.27 18.33
C ALA A 150 -10.89 37.12 17.58
N ILE A 151 -12.00 36.59 18.13
CA ILE A 151 -12.78 35.53 17.47
C ILE A 151 -13.39 36.05 16.16
N ALA A 152 -13.96 37.27 16.14
CA ALA A 152 -14.50 37.86 14.91
C ALA A 152 -13.43 38.05 13.81
N LEU A 153 -12.22 38.49 14.18
CA LEU A 153 -11.08 38.60 13.25
C LEU A 153 -10.60 37.24 12.74
N ARG A 154 -10.70 36.18 13.56
CA ARG A 154 -10.41 34.81 13.12
C ARG A 154 -11.46 34.31 12.12
N CYS A 155 -12.75 34.54 12.38
CA CYS A 155 -13.81 34.26 11.40
C CYS A 155 -13.61 35.06 10.10
N ASP A 156 -13.12 36.30 10.20
CA ASP A 156 -12.83 37.12 9.01
C ASP A 156 -11.66 36.53 8.20
N PHE A 157 -10.63 36.02 8.89
CA PHE A 157 -9.57 35.24 8.25
C PHE A 157 -10.11 33.96 7.60
N GLU A 158 -10.96 33.18 8.27
CA GLU A 158 -11.56 31.95 7.72
C GLU A 158 -12.33 32.22 6.42
N ARG A 159 -12.99 33.38 6.32
CA ARG A 159 -13.72 33.83 5.13
C ARG A 159 -12.80 34.33 4.01
N THR A 160 -11.77 35.10 4.34
CA THR A 160 -10.99 35.90 3.36
C THR A 160 -9.63 35.30 3.02
N GLY A 161 -9.08 34.47 3.91
CA GLY A 161 -7.69 34.03 3.89
C GLY A 161 -6.67 35.12 4.26
N ASP A 162 -7.10 36.30 4.71
CA ASP A 162 -6.19 37.41 5.04
C ASP A 162 -5.39 37.15 6.32
N LEU A 163 -4.11 36.79 6.16
CA LEU A 163 -3.20 36.56 7.27
C LEU A 163 -3.03 37.78 8.18
N ASP A 164 -3.29 39.00 7.71
CA ASP A 164 -3.26 40.18 8.57
C ASP A 164 -4.41 40.18 9.59
N ALA A 165 -5.62 39.77 9.19
CA ALA A 165 -6.74 39.57 10.11
C ALA A 165 -6.40 38.54 11.20
N LEU A 166 -5.72 37.45 10.84
CA LEU A 166 -5.28 36.42 11.80
C LEU A 166 -4.19 36.93 12.76
N ARG A 167 -3.22 37.72 12.26
CA ARG A 167 -2.20 38.37 13.11
C ARG A 167 -2.83 39.38 14.07
N ARG A 168 -3.81 40.16 13.60
CA ARG A 168 -4.59 41.08 14.45
C ARG A 168 -5.43 40.32 15.49
N SER A 169 -6.02 39.18 15.12
CA SER A 169 -6.71 38.28 16.04
C SER A 169 -5.76 37.85 17.18
N ALA A 170 -4.57 37.34 16.84
CA ALA A 170 -3.57 36.93 17.84
C ALA A 170 -3.14 38.11 18.74
N HIS A 171 -2.97 39.30 18.18
CA HIS A 171 -2.66 40.52 18.95
C HIS A 171 -3.73 40.85 19.99
N TYR A 172 -5.01 40.86 19.61
CA TYR A 172 -6.09 41.16 20.54
C TYR A 172 -6.36 40.03 21.53
N ALA A 173 -6.19 38.77 21.14
CA ALA A 173 -6.28 37.63 22.06
C ALA A 173 -5.18 37.69 23.15
N ARG A 174 -3.94 38.05 22.81
CA ARG A 174 -2.88 38.30 23.83
C ARG A 174 -3.26 39.43 24.78
N LYS A 175 -3.87 40.51 24.28
CA LYS A 175 -4.38 41.60 25.13
C LYS A 175 -5.53 41.16 26.02
N ALA A 176 -6.41 40.27 25.55
CA ALA A 176 -7.49 39.70 26.35
C ALA A 176 -6.94 38.87 27.52
N VAL A 177 -5.94 38.01 27.26
CA VAL A 177 -5.24 37.23 28.30
C VAL A 177 -4.52 38.15 29.30
N ALA A 178 -3.86 39.21 28.83
CA ALA A 178 -3.17 40.16 29.71
C ALA A 178 -4.13 40.98 30.59
N ALA A 179 -5.35 41.26 30.11
CA ALA A 179 -6.37 41.97 30.87
C ALA A 179 -7.05 41.08 31.94
N ALA A 180 -7.12 39.77 31.71
CA ALA A 180 -7.80 38.83 32.60
C ALA A 180 -6.94 38.47 33.85
N PRO A 181 -7.43 38.70 35.08
CA PRO A 181 -6.74 38.27 36.30
C PRO A 181 -6.46 36.76 36.32
N ALA A 182 -5.35 36.35 36.95
CA ALA A 182 -4.89 34.95 36.98
C ALA A 182 -5.95 33.95 37.45
N GLU A 183 -6.80 34.35 38.40
CA GLU A 183 -7.81 33.50 39.04
C GLU A 183 -9.22 33.67 38.42
N ALA A 184 -9.36 34.49 37.37
CA ALA A 184 -10.66 34.79 36.77
C ALA A 184 -11.04 33.71 35.73
N PRO A 185 -12.27 33.15 35.76
CA PRO A 185 -12.79 32.23 34.73
C PRO A 185 -12.55 32.68 33.28
N GLN A 186 -12.63 33.98 33.04
CA GLN A 186 -12.44 34.62 31.73
C GLN A 186 -10.99 34.48 31.20
N ARG A 187 -10.02 34.19 32.07
CA ARG A 187 -8.63 33.95 31.67
C ARG A 187 -8.49 32.64 30.91
N THR A 188 -9.10 31.56 31.40
CA THR A 188 -9.09 30.25 30.71
C THR A 188 -9.71 30.37 29.32
N GLU A 189 -10.87 31.03 29.19
CA GLU A 189 -11.53 31.26 27.90
C GLU A 189 -10.68 32.09 26.93
N ALA A 190 -10.00 33.12 27.42
CA ALA A 190 -9.08 33.93 26.62
C ALA A 190 -7.84 33.12 26.20
N LEU A 191 -7.31 32.25 27.07
CA LEU A 191 -6.18 31.36 26.76
C LEU A 191 -6.55 30.33 25.68
N LEU A 192 -7.73 29.72 25.75
CA LEU A 192 -8.22 28.80 24.72
C LEU A 192 -8.39 29.52 23.37
N SER A 193 -9.01 30.71 23.40
CA SER A 193 -9.22 31.51 22.19
C SER A 193 -7.90 31.96 21.55
N LEU A 194 -6.91 32.33 22.38
CA LEU A 194 -5.54 32.62 21.93
C LEU A 194 -4.86 31.36 21.37
N GLY A 195 -4.97 30.22 22.07
CA GLY A 195 -4.44 28.93 21.64
C GLY A 195 -4.89 28.54 20.24
N VAL A 196 -6.20 28.53 19.98
CA VAL A 196 -6.77 28.22 18.65
C VAL A 196 -6.27 29.19 17.58
N THR A 197 -6.15 30.47 17.92
CA THR A 197 -5.65 31.48 16.98
C THR A 197 -4.17 31.27 16.64
N LEU A 198 -3.36 30.91 17.63
CA LEU A 198 -1.94 30.62 17.46
C LEU A 198 -1.70 29.29 16.73
N GLN A 199 -2.55 28.28 16.95
CA GLN A 199 -2.57 27.04 16.16
C GLN A 199 -2.78 27.35 14.68
N GLU A 200 -3.85 28.09 14.33
CA GLU A 200 -4.14 28.45 12.94
C GLU A 200 -3.04 29.34 12.34
N LEU A 201 -2.50 30.28 13.12
CA LEU A 201 -1.38 31.10 12.68
C LEU A 201 -0.15 30.23 12.38
N GLY A 202 0.26 29.36 13.31
CA GLY A 202 1.38 28.44 13.14
C GLY A 202 1.19 27.51 11.94
N LYS A 203 -0.02 27.00 11.72
CA LYS A 203 -0.38 26.16 10.56
C LYS A 203 -0.17 26.88 9.24
N ARG A 204 -0.54 28.17 9.15
CA ARG A 204 -0.53 28.93 7.90
C ARG A 204 0.81 29.59 7.59
N THR A 205 1.55 29.99 8.61
CA THR A 205 2.82 30.71 8.45
C THR A 205 4.05 29.81 8.64
N GLY A 206 3.90 28.63 9.25
CA GLY A 206 5.02 27.80 9.67
C GLY A 206 5.80 28.37 10.86
N ASP A 207 5.21 29.33 11.61
CA ASP A 207 5.85 29.95 12.77
C ASP A 207 5.84 29.02 14.00
N ASP A 208 6.98 28.38 14.26
CA ASP A 208 7.17 27.49 15.41
C ASP A 208 7.09 28.24 16.75
N SER A 209 7.24 29.57 16.76
CA SER A 209 7.03 30.38 17.97
C SER A 209 5.55 30.46 18.34
N ALA A 210 4.66 30.56 17.35
CA ALA A 210 3.22 30.58 17.59
C ALA A 210 2.73 29.25 18.17
N LEU A 211 3.22 28.11 17.67
CA LEU A 211 2.86 26.79 18.21
C LEU A 211 3.39 26.57 19.63
N ARG A 212 4.63 26.97 19.91
CA ARG A 212 5.17 26.92 21.29
C ARG A 212 4.37 27.78 22.26
N GLU A 213 3.94 28.96 21.81
CA GLU A 213 3.05 29.82 22.58
C GLU A 213 1.66 29.19 22.77
N ALA A 214 1.10 28.52 21.75
CA ALA A 214 -0.17 27.79 21.85
C ALA A 214 -0.10 26.67 22.89
N VAL A 215 0.98 25.88 22.91
CA VAL A 215 1.22 24.84 23.93
C VAL A 215 1.33 25.46 25.33
N ALA A 216 2.02 26.59 25.47
CA ALA A 216 2.10 27.30 26.75
C ALA A 216 0.71 27.79 27.22
N CYS A 217 -0.10 28.34 26.31
CA CYS A 217 -1.47 28.76 26.60
C CYS A 217 -2.35 27.58 27.01
N GLY A 218 -2.25 26.44 26.32
CA GLY A 218 -2.99 25.22 26.65
C GLY A 218 -2.63 24.68 28.04
N ARG A 219 -1.34 24.60 28.37
CA ARG A 219 -0.87 24.17 29.71
C ARG A 219 -1.38 25.10 30.81
N GLU A 220 -1.39 26.41 30.58
CA GLU A 220 -1.96 27.37 31.53
C GLU A 220 -3.48 27.28 31.61
N ALA A 221 -4.18 27.04 30.50
CA ALA A 221 -5.62 26.85 30.50
C ALA A 221 -6.03 25.61 31.32
N VAL A 222 -5.28 24.50 31.21
CA VAL A 222 -5.51 23.27 31.99
C VAL A 222 -5.33 23.51 33.49
N THR A 223 -4.36 24.33 33.90
CA THR A 223 -4.11 24.63 35.33
C THR A 223 -5.09 25.65 35.92
N THR A 224 -5.59 26.58 35.11
CA THR A 224 -6.51 27.64 35.53
C THR A 224 -7.99 27.28 35.40
N ALA A 225 -8.31 26.17 34.72
CA ALA A 225 -9.68 25.71 34.54
C ALA A 225 -10.37 25.44 35.89
N HIS A 226 -11.54 26.05 36.09
CA HIS A 226 -12.28 26.02 37.36
C HIS A 226 -13.37 24.94 37.42
N ASN A 227 -13.58 24.17 36.34
CA ASN A 227 -14.49 23.04 36.30
C ASN A 227 -14.00 21.97 35.29
N GLU A 228 -14.50 20.74 35.43
CA GLU A 228 -14.10 19.59 34.61
C GLU A 228 -14.39 19.78 33.12
N SER A 229 -15.49 20.45 32.76
CA SER A 229 -15.86 20.69 31.35
C SER A 229 -14.89 21.63 30.63
N LEU A 230 -14.44 22.69 31.30
CA LEU A 230 -13.44 23.61 30.76
C LEU A 230 -12.05 22.99 30.76
N ARG A 231 -11.73 22.18 31.78
CA ARG A 231 -10.49 21.41 31.84
C ARG A 231 -10.40 20.42 30.68
N ALA A 232 -11.48 19.68 30.36
CA ALA A 232 -11.54 18.79 29.22
C ALA A 232 -11.31 19.53 27.88
N THR A 233 -11.93 20.71 27.72
CA THR A 233 -11.71 21.55 26.52
C THR A 233 -10.26 22.05 26.44
N ALA A 234 -9.66 22.44 27.57
CA ALA A 234 -8.26 22.86 27.61
C ALA A 234 -7.27 21.73 27.33
N LEU A 235 -7.57 20.52 27.79
CA LEU A 235 -6.80 19.32 27.48
C LEU A 235 -6.87 18.98 25.99
N ASP A 236 -8.06 19.07 25.37
CA ASP A 236 -8.23 18.83 23.94
C ASP A 236 -7.46 19.86 23.09
N ASP A 237 -7.62 21.16 23.38
CA ASP A 237 -6.89 22.23 22.69
C ASP A 237 -5.37 22.11 22.88
N LEU A 238 -4.91 21.73 24.08
CA LEU A 238 -3.50 21.43 24.33
C LEU A 238 -3.03 20.23 23.50
N GLY A 239 -3.83 19.17 23.42
CA GLY A 239 -3.56 18.00 22.59
C GLY A 239 -3.40 18.35 21.12
N ILE A 240 -4.28 19.18 20.56
CA ILE A 240 -4.18 19.69 19.18
C ILE A 240 -2.88 20.50 18.99
N ALA A 241 -2.56 21.42 19.91
CA ALA A 241 -1.34 22.22 19.82
C ALA A 241 -0.07 21.35 19.86
N LEU A 242 -0.03 20.35 20.73
CA LEU A 242 1.07 19.39 20.85
C LEU A 242 1.19 18.50 19.60
N HIS A 243 0.07 18.05 19.03
CA HIS A 243 0.06 17.31 17.77
C HIS A 243 0.63 18.15 16.63
N MET A 244 0.18 19.39 16.49
CA MET A 244 0.69 20.30 15.45
C MET A 244 2.16 20.64 15.66
N SER A 245 2.60 20.80 16.92
CA SER A 245 4.02 20.94 17.26
C SER A 245 4.80 19.68 16.84
N PHE A 246 4.30 18.49 17.15
CA PHE A 246 4.93 17.22 16.76
C PHE A 246 5.07 17.09 15.24
N GLU A 247 4.07 17.48 14.45
CA GLU A 247 4.17 17.46 12.98
C GLU A 247 5.31 18.36 12.45
N ARG A 248 5.74 19.36 13.24
CA ARG A 248 6.81 20.29 12.91
C ARG A 248 8.17 19.84 13.45
N THR A 249 8.22 19.38 14.71
CA THR A 249 9.45 19.06 15.44
C THR A 249 9.87 17.60 15.28
N GLY A 250 8.90 16.69 15.11
CA GLY A 250 9.11 15.24 15.12
C GLY A 250 9.39 14.65 16.51
N GLU A 251 9.25 15.45 17.58
CA GLU A 251 9.57 15.09 18.97
C GLU A 251 8.54 14.10 19.54
N LEU A 252 8.99 12.88 19.83
CA LEU A 252 8.09 11.80 20.26
C LEU A 252 7.37 12.11 21.59
N SER A 253 7.99 12.89 22.47
CA SER A 253 7.38 13.31 23.74
C SER A 253 6.14 14.18 23.55
N GLU A 254 6.10 15.02 22.51
CA GLU A 254 4.97 15.93 22.25
C GLU A 254 3.73 15.15 21.83
N ILE A 255 3.87 14.15 20.94
CA ILE A 255 2.74 13.32 20.53
C ILE A 255 2.28 12.36 21.64
N GLN A 256 3.19 11.91 22.50
CA GLN A 256 2.83 11.12 23.69
C GLN A 256 2.03 11.97 24.70
N GLU A 257 2.44 13.22 24.93
CA GLU A 257 1.70 14.17 25.77
C GLU A 257 0.33 14.51 25.15
N ALA A 258 0.25 14.68 23.82
CA ALA A 258 -1.02 14.92 23.12
C ALA A 258 -2.02 13.78 23.32
N VAL A 259 -1.58 12.52 23.21
CA VAL A 259 -2.41 11.34 23.45
C VAL A 259 -2.88 11.27 24.91
N GLU A 260 -2.01 11.58 25.87
CA GLU A 260 -2.39 11.62 27.28
C GLU A 260 -3.42 12.73 27.56
N CYS A 261 -3.25 13.91 26.97
CA CYS A 261 -4.24 14.99 27.06
C CYS A 261 -5.59 14.56 26.48
N GLY A 262 -5.60 13.91 25.31
CA GLY A 262 -6.83 13.39 24.69
C GLY A 262 -7.53 12.33 25.54
N ARG A 263 -6.78 11.38 26.14
CA ARG A 263 -7.35 10.38 27.07
C ARG A 263 -7.99 11.03 28.30
N GLN A 264 -7.31 12.04 28.88
CA GLN A 264 -7.84 12.79 30.01
C GLN A 264 -9.06 13.64 29.61
N ALA A 265 -9.06 14.26 28.43
CA ALA A 265 -10.21 15.02 27.93
C ALA A 265 -11.46 14.13 27.73
N VAL A 266 -11.28 12.90 27.22
CA VAL A 266 -12.35 11.90 27.09
C VAL A 266 -12.83 11.42 28.47
N ALA A 267 -11.93 11.24 29.44
CA ALA A 267 -12.29 10.84 30.80
C ALA A 267 -13.02 11.94 31.59
N ASP A 268 -12.58 13.20 31.46
CA ASP A 268 -13.14 14.39 32.11
C ASP A 268 -14.41 14.91 31.40
N GLY A 269 -14.75 14.37 30.23
CA GLY A 269 -15.85 14.81 29.36
C GLY A 269 -17.26 14.52 29.91
N VAL A 270 -17.70 15.24 30.94
CA VAL A 270 -19.02 15.05 31.60
C VAL A 270 -20.24 15.43 30.72
N ARG A 271 -20.07 15.94 29.49
CA ARG A 271 -21.18 16.28 28.58
C ARG A 271 -21.20 15.41 27.31
N ARG A 272 -22.24 14.55 27.20
CA ARG A 272 -22.50 13.63 26.06
C ARG A 272 -22.46 14.27 24.67
N HIS A 273 -22.58 15.60 24.54
CA HIS A 273 -22.68 16.30 23.26
C HIS A 273 -21.31 16.63 22.62
N ARG A 274 -20.21 16.66 23.39
CA ARG A 274 -18.86 16.98 22.89
C ARG A 274 -17.88 15.80 22.91
N GLU A 275 -18.27 14.70 23.54
CA GLU A 275 -17.48 13.45 23.61
C GLU A 275 -17.01 12.95 22.21
N PRO A 276 -17.83 13.00 21.13
CA PRO A 276 -17.37 12.55 19.80
C PRO A 276 -16.18 13.35 19.25
N THR A 277 -16.12 14.66 19.51
CA THR A 277 -15.03 15.52 19.04
C THR A 277 -13.71 15.19 19.74
N PHE A 278 -13.74 14.98 21.06
CA PHE A 278 -12.55 14.56 21.82
C PHE A 278 -12.04 13.19 21.36
N LEU A 279 -12.94 12.26 21.04
CA LEU A 279 -12.59 10.95 20.49
C LEU A 279 -11.91 11.06 19.12
N VAL A 280 -12.36 11.98 18.26
CA VAL A 280 -11.74 12.24 16.95
C VAL A 280 -10.32 12.78 17.11
N ASN A 281 -10.13 13.79 17.96
CA ASN A 281 -8.81 14.40 18.18
C ASN A 281 -7.84 13.39 18.80
N LEU A 282 -8.30 12.59 19.78
CA LEU A 282 -7.53 11.49 20.33
C LEU A 282 -7.16 10.45 19.25
N SER A 283 -8.10 10.05 18.39
CA SER A 283 -7.82 9.15 17.26
C SER A 283 -6.74 9.72 16.34
N VAL A 284 -6.78 11.01 16.04
CA VAL A 284 -5.79 11.66 15.16
C VAL A 284 -4.38 11.61 15.79
N SER A 285 -4.25 11.93 17.08
CA SER A 285 -2.95 11.86 17.77
C SER A 285 -2.44 10.42 17.96
N LEU A 286 -3.34 9.47 18.25
CA LEU A 286 -2.98 8.05 18.32
C LEU A 286 -2.51 7.50 16.97
N ASN A 287 -3.16 7.91 15.87
CA ASN A 287 -2.76 7.54 14.51
C ASN A 287 -1.35 8.07 14.19
N ALA A 288 -1.06 9.34 14.51
CA ALA A 288 0.28 9.91 14.33
C ALA A 288 1.35 9.22 15.21
N LEU A 289 1.02 8.90 16.47
CA LEU A 289 1.89 8.10 17.34
C LEU A 289 2.18 6.72 16.73
N ALA A 290 1.16 6.04 16.20
CA ALA A 290 1.28 4.74 15.55
C ALA A 290 2.14 4.83 14.28
N GLU A 291 2.01 5.88 13.47
CA GLU A 291 2.86 6.09 12.30
C GLU A 291 4.34 6.26 12.69
N ARG A 292 4.61 7.02 13.74
CA ARG A 292 5.98 7.30 14.20
C ARG A 292 6.64 6.10 14.89
N THR A 293 5.90 5.37 15.72
CA THR A 293 6.45 4.29 16.56
C THR A 293 6.27 2.89 15.97
N GLY A 294 5.25 2.70 15.12
CA GLY A 294 4.79 1.37 14.73
C GLY A 294 4.01 0.63 15.79
N SER A 295 3.57 1.31 16.85
CA SER A 295 2.67 0.72 17.84
C SER A 295 1.34 0.31 17.18
N LEU A 296 1.09 -0.99 17.11
CA LEU A 296 -0.20 -1.53 16.70
C LEU A 296 -1.27 -1.25 17.75
N ASP A 297 -0.93 -1.26 19.04
CA ASP A 297 -1.86 -0.95 20.12
C ASP A 297 -2.43 0.47 20.02
N ALA A 298 -1.57 1.46 19.77
CA ALA A 298 -2.01 2.84 19.54
C ALA A 298 -2.91 2.95 18.30
N LEU A 299 -2.62 2.17 17.26
CA LEU A 299 -3.42 2.17 16.03
C LEU A 299 -4.81 1.54 16.23
N GLU A 300 -4.90 0.49 17.05
CA GLU A 300 -6.17 -0.15 17.39
C GLU A 300 -7.01 0.74 18.31
N GLU A 301 -6.37 1.40 19.28
CA GLU A 301 -7.05 2.43 20.08
C GLU A 301 -7.54 3.60 19.20
N ALA A 302 -6.78 4.01 18.18
CA ALA A 302 -7.22 5.01 17.22
C ALA A 302 -8.47 4.54 16.44
N VAL A 303 -8.51 3.29 15.99
CA VAL A 303 -9.69 2.74 15.29
C VAL A 303 -10.89 2.64 16.23
N ASP A 304 -10.72 2.17 17.46
CA ASP A 304 -11.80 2.09 18.44
C ASP A 304 -12.39 3.48 18.75
N THR A 305 -11.52 4.46 19.04
CA THR A 305 -11.95 5.83 19.33
C THR A 305 -12.65 6.47 18.13
N ALA A 306 -12.15 6.30 16.91
CA ALA A 306 -12.84 6.77 15.70
C ALA A 306 -14.21 6.10 15.50
N ARG A 307 -14.32 4.78 15.72
CA ARG A 307 -15.60 4.05 15.64
C ARG A 307 -16.59 4.53 16.69
N ARG A 308 -16.14 4.78 17.92
CA ARG A 308 -16.96 5.34 19.00
C ARG A 308 -17.45 6.74 18.64
N ALA A 309 -16.60 7.60 18.07
CA ALA A 309 -17.01 8.92 17.62
C ALA A 309 -18.14 8.84 16.57
N VAL A 310 -17.99 7.97 15.56
CA VAL A 310 -19.02 7.73 14.54
C VAL A 310 -20.31 7.19 15.15
N ALA A 311 -20.21 6.26 16.11
CA ALA A 311 -21.38 5.65 16.76
C ALA A 311 -22.13 6.62 17.69
N GLN A 312 -21.42 7.58 18.29
CA GLN A 312 -22.01 8.60 19.17
C GLN A 312 -22.51 9.84 18.40
N GLY A 313 -21.96 10.13 17.21
CA GLY A 313 -22.39 11.23 16.36
C GLY A 313 -23.76 10.98 15.73
N SER A 314 -24.63 11.99 15.72
CA SER A 314 -25.91 11.88 15.00
C SER A 314 -25.68 12.06 13.50
N PRO A 315 -26.26 11.20 12.63
CA PRO A 315 -26.17 11.36 11.17
C PRO A 315 -26.72 12.69 10.64
N ASP A 316 -27.61 13.35 11.39
CA ASP A 316 -28.21 14.64 11.03
C ASP A 316 -27.37 15.86 11.47
N GLN A 317 -26.24 15.64 12.17
CA GLN A 317 -25.31 16.70 12.56
C GLN A 317 -24.28 16.96 11.47
N THR A 318 -23.96 18.24 11.23
CA THR A 318 -22.98 18.70 10.25
C THR A 318 -21.61 18.03 10.39
N ASP A 319 -21.21 17.71 11.62
CA ASP A 319 -19.88 17.16 11.94
C ASP A 319 -19.77 15.64 11.69
N HIS A 320 -20.86 14.93 11.38
CA HIS A 320 -20.83 13.48 11.19
C HIS A 320 -19.91 13.05 10.04
N GLY A 321 -19.82 13.88 8.98
CA GLY A 321 -18.88 13.68 7.87
C GLY A 321 -17.41 13.67 8.34
N VAL A 322 -17.05 14.55 9.27
CA VAL A 322 -15.69 14.63 9.85
C VAL A 322 -15.36 13.34 10.62
N PHE A 323 -16.32 12.79 11.36
CA PHE A 323 -16.10 11.56 12.14
C PHE A 323 -15.83 10.36 11.21
N LEU A 324 -16.59 10.27 10.11
CA LEU A 324 -16.38 9.27 9.07
C LEU A 324 -15.03 9.45 8.35
N ASP A 325 -14.62 10.68 8.08
CA ASP A 325 -13.32 10.97 7.47
C ASP A 325 -12.13 10.56 8.35
N THR A 326 -12.23 10.81 9.66
CA THR A 326 -11.22 10.35 10.63
C THR A 326 -11.13 8.83 10.62
N LEU A 327 -12.27 8.13 10.66
CA LEU A 327 -12.30 6.67 10.59
C LEU A 327 -11.71 6.15 9.27
N ASN A 328 -12.06 6.74 8.12
CA ASN A 328 -11.47 6.42 6.81
C ASN A 328 -9.94 6.51 6.84
N ASN A 329 -9.39 7.60 7.37
CA ASN A 329 -7.95 7.82 7.40
C ASN A 329 -7.25 6.83 8.36
N THR A 330 -7.81 6.61 9.55
CA THR A 330 -7.25 5.66 10.53
C THR A 330 -7.24 4.23 10.00
N LEU A 331 -8.34 3.79 9.35
CA LEU A 331 -8.41 2.48 8.70
C LEU A 331 -7.41 2.33 7.55
N ARG A 332 -7.21 3.38 6.73
CA ARG A 332 -6.18 3.38 5.69
C ARG A 332 -4.78 3.30 6.28
N THR A 333 -4.49 3.97 7.40
CA THR A 333 -3.20 3.82 8.10
C THR A 333 -3.04 2.42 8.67
N ARG A 334 -4.10 1.84 9.27
CA ARG A 334 -4.12 0.44 9.70
C ARG A 334 -3.77 -0.50 8.56
N TYR A 335 -4.38 -0.35 7.39
CA TYR A 335 -4.01 -1.10 6.20
C TYR A 335 -2.53 -0.92 5.82
N ARG A 336 -2.02 0.32 5.75
CA ARG A 336 -0.61 0.55 5.38
C ARG A 336 0.39 -0.12 6.33
N ARG A 337 0.06 -0.24 7.62
CA ARG A 337 0.94 -0.85 8.63
C ARG A 337 0.77 -2.37 8.72
N SER A 338 -0.45 -2.86 8.68
CA SER A 338 -0.78 -4.28 8.89
C SER A 338 -0.86 -5.10 7.60
N GLY A 339 -1.14 -4.48 6.46
CA GLY A 339 -1.52 -5.16 5.22
C GLY A 339 -2.99 -5.60 5.17
N ASP A 340 -3.77 -5.36 6.24
CA ASP A 340 -5.15 -5.83 6.37
C ASP A 340 -6.07 -5.23 5.31
N MET A 341 -6.35 -6.03 4.28
CA MET A 341 -7.26 -5.67 3.20
C MET A 341 -8.66 -5.31 3.69
N ALA A 342 -9.09 -5.91 4.81
CA ALA A 342 -10.40 -5.63 5.33
C ALA A 342 -10.55 -4.18 5.80
N SER A 343 -9.53 -3.67 6.48
CA SER A 343 -9.44 -2.25 6.86
C SER A 343 -9.47 -1.33 5.63
N LEU A 344 -8.84 -1.71 4.52
CA LEU A 344 -8.82 -0.89 3.32
C LEU A 344 -10.18 -0.85 2.61
N GLU A 345 -10.85 -1.99 2.51
CA GLU A 345 -12.20 -2.08 1.96
C GLU A 345 -13.19 -1.27 2.80
N GLU A 346 -13.15 -1.42 4.13
CA GLU A 346 -13.95 -0.61 5.06
C GLU A 346 -13.60 0.88 4.92
N ALA A 347 -12.32 1.24 4.79
CA ALA A 347 -11.92 2.64 4.57
C ALA A 347 -12.59 3.22 3.31
N VAL A 348 -12.63 2.48 2.20
CA VAL A 348 -13.30 2.93 0.97
C VAL A 348 -14.80 3.09 1.18
N GLU A 349 -15.45 2.15 1.85
CA GLU A 349 -16.88 2.24 2.18
C GLU A 349 -17.20 3.45 3.07
N VAL A 350 -16.46 3.62 4.18
CA VAL A 350 -16.60 4.75 5.10
C VAL A 350 -16.30 6.07 4.39
N GLY A 351 -15.31 6.11 3.48
CA GLY A 351 -15.01 7.30 2.68
C GLY A 351 -16.16 7.69 1.75
N ARG A 352 -16.87 6.72 1.15
CA ARG A 352 -18.08 6.99 0.36
C ARG A 352 -19.21 7.51 1.24
N LEU A 353 -19.37 6.98 2.45
CA LEU A 353 -20.34 7.48 3.42
C LEU A 353 -20.01 8.92 3.85
N ALA A 354 -18.74 9.25 4.08
CA ALA A 354 -18.31 10.61 4.43
C ALA A 354 -18.68 11.61 3.33
N VAL A 355 -18.38 11.29 2.06
CA VAL A 355 -18.74 12.14 0.91
C VAL A 355 -20.26 12.32 0.78
N ALA A 356 -21.04 11.27 1.07
CA ALA A 356 -22.50 11.33 1.02
C ALA A 356 -23.11 12.13 2.20
N ALA A 357 -22.49 12.07 3.38
CA ALA A 357 -22.95 12.77 4.57
C ALA A 357 -22.64 14.28 4.55
N THR A 358 -21.59 14.70 3.83
CA THR A 358 -21.17 16.10 3.77
C THR A 358 -21.84 16.83 2.59
N PRO A 359 -22.69 17.86 2.81
CA PRO A 359 -23.40 18.54 1.72
C PRO A 359 -22.49 19.21 0.68
N PRO A 360 -22.87 19.25 -0.61
CA PRO A 360 -22.16 20.01 -1.63
C PRO A 360 -22.09 21.51 -1.27
N GLY A 361 -20.88 22.06 -1.16
CA GLY A 361 -20.63 23.46 -0.75
C GLY A 361 -20.16 23.64 0.71
N HIS A 362 -20.19 22.59 1.52
CA HIS A 362 -19.53 22.60 2.84
C HIS A 362 -18.01 22.55 2.69
N ALA A 363 -17.27 23.26 3.55
CA ALA A 363 -15.80 23.34 3.50
C ALA A 363 -15.14 21.94 3.55
N ASP A 364 -15.70 21.01 4.32
CA ASP A 364 -15.17 19.67 4.49
C ASP A 364 -15.49 18.70 3.34
N HIS A 365 -16.41 19.04 2.43
CA HIS A 365 -16.81 18.15 1.33
C HIS A 365 -15.61 17.80 0.42
N HIS A 366 -14.71 18.76 0.22
CA HIS A 366 -13.47 18.57 -0.52
C HIS A 366 -12.45 17.69 0.24
N GLY A 367 -12.42 17.81 1.57
CA GLY A 367 -11.64 16.94 2.45
C GLY A 367 -12.08 15.48 2.32
N SER A 368 -13.39 15.22 2.40
CA SER A 368 -13.95 13.87 2.28
C SER A 368 -13.67 13.24 0.91
N LYS A 369 -13.88 13.98 -0.18
CA LYS A 369 -13.56 13.51 -1.54
C LYS A 369 -12.08 13.13 -1.68
N ASN A 370 -11.18 13.96 -1.13
CA ASN A 370 -9.74 13.71 -1.16
C ASN A 370 -9.37 12.47 -0.32
N ASN A 371 -9.96 12.29 0.85
CA ASN A 371 -9.71 11.12 1.70
C ASN A 371 -10.17 9.83 1.03
N LEU A 372 -11.35 9.83 0.40
CA LEU A 372 -11.82 8.72 -0.42
C LEU A 372 -10.86 8.43 -1.58
N ALA A 373 -10.42 9.45 -2.32
CA ALA A 373 -9.48 9.28 -3.43
C ALA A 373 -8.15 8.62 -2.99
N LEU A 374 -7.62 8.97 -1.82
CA LEU A 374 -6.42 8.34 -1.26
C LEU A 374 -6.63 6.89 -0.82
N SER A 375 -7.82 6.53 -0.34
CA SER A 375 -8.18 5.13 -0.04
C SER A 375 -8.38 4.31 -1.31
N LEU A 376 -9.01 4.86 -2.34
CA LEU A 376 -9.14 4.25 -3.67
C LEU A 376 -7.78 4.05 -4.36
N ARG A 377 -6.86 5.00 -4.20
CA ARG A 377 -5.46 4.88 -4.64
C ARG A 377 -4.74 3.70 -3.97
N SER A 378 -4.93 3.56 -2.65
CA SER A 378 -4.36 2.46 -1.87
C SER A 378 -4.94 1.12 -2.31
N LEU A 379 -6.26 1.07 -2.59
CA LEU A 379 -6.93 -0.10 -3.15
C LEU A 379 -6.38 -0.45 -4.52
N HIS A 380 -6.28 0.51 -5.45
CA HIS A 380 -5.68 0.31 -6.76
C HIS A 380 -4.25 -0.22 -6.66
N THR A 381 -3.41 0.39 -5.82
CA THR A 381 -2.02 -0.03 -5.64
C THR A 381 -1.94 -1.52 -5.26
N ARG A 382 -2.87 -1.99 -4.44
CA ARG A 382 -2.90 -3.36 -3.91
C ARG A 382 -3.53 -4.38 -4.84
N THR A 383 -4.63 -4.03 -5.50
CA THR A 383 -5.46 -4.95 -6.29
C THR A 383 -5.33 -4.75 -7.79
N ARG A 384 -4.69 -3.66 -8.22
CA ARG A 384 -4.65 -3.19 -9.62
C ARG A 384 -6.04 -2.95 -10.21
N HIS A 385 -7.04 -2.68 -9.37
CA HIS A 385 -8.38 -2.33 -9.82
C HIS A 385 -8.36 -0.98 -10.56
N ARG A 386 -8.43 -1.00 -11.90
CA ARG A 386 -8.35 0.20 -12.74
C ARG A 386 -9.47 1.20 -12.47
N GLY A 387 -10.69 0.72 -12.22
CA GLY A 387 -11.83 1.58 -11.92
C GLY A 387 -11.65 2.42 -10.65
N ALA A 388 -10.88 1.94 -9.66
CA ALA A 388 -10.65 2.68 -8.42
C ALA A 388 -9.70 3.87 -8.63
N LEU A 389 -8.68 3.69 -9.47
CA LEU A 389 -7.74 4.77 -9.81
C LEU A 389 -8.44 5.86 -10.64
N ALA A 390 -9.24 5.46 -11.63
CA ALA A 390 -10.02 6.41 -12.43
C ALA A 390 -11.00 7.22 -11.56
N GLU A 391 -11.74 6.56 -10.65
CA GLU A 391 -12.61 7.23 -9.67
C GLU A 391 -11.82 8.22 -8.79
N ALA A 392 -10.64 7.83 -8.30
CA ALA A 392 -9.79 8.70 -7.48
C ALA A 392 -9.30 9.96 -8.23
N VAL A 393 -8.91 9.81 -9.51
CA VAL A 393 -8.49 10.93 -10.37
C VAL A 393 -9.64 11.92 -10.56
N GLU A 394 -10.82 11.43 -10.92
CA GLU A 394 -11.99 12.29 -11.15
C GLU A 394 -12.43 13.02 -9.87
N LEU A 395 -12.50 12.33 -8.73
CA LEU A 395 -12.80 12.95 -7.44
C LEU A 395 -11.81 14.06 -7.10
N THR A 396 -10.51 13.87 -7.38
CA THR A 396 -9.49 14.87 -7.07
C THR A 396 -9.49 16.02 -8.08
N ARG A 397 -9.78 15.76 -9.36
CA ARG A 397 -9.97 16.80 -10.39
C ARG A 397 -11.11 17.76 -10.01
N ASP A 398 -12.26 17.21 -9.62
CA ASP A 398 -13.40 17.99 -9.12
C ASP A 398 -12.98 18.92 -7.97
N VAL A 399 -12.23 18.39 -7.00
CA VAL A 399 -11.77 19.15 -5.85
C VAL A 399 -10.79 20.25 -6.25
N VAL A 400 -9.85 19.96 -7.16
CA VAL A 400 -8.90 20.96 -7.66
C VAL A 400 -9.64 22.12 -8.32
N VAL A 401 -10.63 21.85 -9.18
CA VAL A 401 -11.42 22.91 -9.83
C VAL A 401 -12.18 23.77 -8.81
N ALA A 402 -12.78 23.15 -7.80
CA ALA A 402 -13.59 23.86 -6.81
C ALA A 402 -12.77 24.67 -5.79
N THR A 403 -11.48 24.37 -5.63
CA THR A 403 -10.62 24.96 -4.60
C THR A 403 -9.63 25.99 -5.15
N ASP A 404 -9.77 26.43 -6.39
CA ASP A 404 -8.89 27.43 -6.99
C ASP A 404 -8.88 28.73 -6.15
N GLY A 405 -7.68 29.26 -5.91
CA GLY A 405 -7.44 30.41 -5.04
C GLY A 405 -7.54 30.15 -3.52
N GLN A 406 -7.90 28.94 -3.07
CA GLN A 406 -7.92 28.60 -1.65
C GLN A 406 -6.54 28.17 -1.14
N ALA A 407 -6.24 28.39 0.14
CA ALA A 407 -4.96 28.00 0.74
C ALA A 407 -4.68 26.48 0.70
N SER A 408 -5.72 25.65 0.66
CA SER A 408 -5.62 24.17 0.56
C SER A 408 -5.35 23.68 -0.87
N HIS A 409 -5.45 24.54 -1.89
CA HIS A 409 -5.37 24.16 -3.31
C HIS A 409 -4.08 23.39 -3.66
N GLY A 410 -2.93 23.81 -3.10
CA GLY A 410 -1.64 23.15 -3.32
C GLY A 410 -1.60 21.68 -2.86
N LEU A 411 -2.38 21.31 -1.84
CA LEU A 411 -2.50 19.92 -1.37
C LEU A 411 -3.22 19.04 -2.39
N TYR A 412 -4.35 19.52 -2.92
CA TYR A 412 -5.15 18.76 -3.87
C TYR A 412 -4.44 18.62 -5.21
N LEU A 413 -3.75 19.66 -5.68
CA LEU A 413 -2.89 19.58 -6.86
C LEU A 413 -1.81 18.51 -6.69
N TYR A 414 -1.13 18.46 -5.56
CA TYR A 414 -0.12 17.43 -5.30
C TYR A 414 -0.70 16.01 -5.33
N ASN A 415 -1.85 15.79 -4.70
CA ASN A 415 -2.49 14.48 -4.70
C ASN A 415 -2.93 14.08 -6.12
N LEU A 416 -3.49 15.01 -6.89
CA LEU A 416 -3.85 14.80 -8.29
C LEU A 416 -2.63 14.46 -9.15
N SER A 417 -1.51 15.18 -8.99
CA SER A 417 -0.27 14.89 -9.71
C SER A 417 0.24 13.46 -9.44
N GLY A 418 0.13 12.99 -8.19
CA GLY A 418 0.49 11.61 -7.83
C GLY A 418 -0.42 10.58 -8.52
N LEU A 419 -1.73 10.81 -8.50
CA LEU A 419 -2.73 9.93 -9.12
C LEU A 419 -2.58 9.85 -10.64
N LEU A 420 -2.41 10.99 -11.33
CA LEU A 420 -2.16 11.03 -12.78
C LEU A 420 -0.86 10.30 -13.15
N GLY A 421 0.15 10.43 -12.29
CA GLY A 421 1.41 9.72 -12.45
C GLY A 421 1.31 8.20 -12.36
N GLU A 422 0.42 7.69 -11.50
CA GLU A 422 0.07 6.27 -11.41
C GLU A 422 -0.79 5.83 -12.60
N LEU A 423 -1.73 6.67 -13.04
CA LEU A 423 -2.58 6.39 -14.19
C LEU A 423 -1.75 6.24 -15.47
N TYR A 424 -0.77 7.12 -15.68
CA TYR A 424 0.21 6.96 -16.76
C TYR A 424 0.95 5.62 -16.68
N GLY A 425 1.31 5.16 -15.47
CA GLY A 425 1.98 3.86 -15.30
C GLY A 425 1.13 2.67 -15.73
N GLU A 426 -0.19 2.80 -15.74
CA GLU A 426 -1.13 1.76 -16.15
C GLU A 426 -1.55 1.86 -17.63
N GLU A 427 -1.68 3.07 -18.16
CA GLU A 427 -2.21 3.32 -19.51
C GLU A 427 -1.14 3.66 -20.55
N GLY A 428 0.02 4.16 -20.11
CA GLY A 428 1.09 4.63 -20.98
C GLY A 428 0.80 5.93 -21.74
N ASP A 429 -0.27 6.66 -21.40
CA ASP A 429 -0.65 7.89 -22.09
C ASP A 429 0.25 9.09 -21.73
N LEU A 430 1.08 9.50 -22.70
CA LEU A 430 1.94 10.68 -22.55
C LEU A 430 1.17 11.98 -22.28
N GLY A 431 -0.10 12.09 -22.68
CA GLY A 431 -0.95 13.24 -22.35
C GLY A 431 -1.15 13.39 -20.84
N THR A 432 -1.57 12.30 -20.20
CA THR A 432 -1.75 12.17 -18.75
C THR A 432 -0.47 12.49 -17.97
N LEU A 433 0.70 12.02 -18.44
CA LEU A 433 1.98 12.34 -17.78
C LEU A 433 2.36 13.82 -17.88
N ARG A 434 2.11 14.46 -19.03
CA ARG A 434 2.32 15.90 -19.20
C ARG A 434 1.38 16.72 -18.32
N GLU A 435 0.14 16.29 -18.16
CA GLU A 435 -0.80 16.87 -17.19
C GLU A 435 -0.25 16.74 -15.76
N ALA A 436 0.23 15.55 -15.36
CA ALA A 436 0.81 15.33 -14.04
C ALA A 436 1.97 16.30 -13.73
N VAL A 437 2.88 16.53 -14.70
CA VAL A 437 3.97 17.52 -14.56
C VAL A 437 3.44 18.95 -14.44
N SER A 438 2.43 19.31 -15.24
CA SER A 438 1.80 20.64 -15.18
C SER A 438 1.17 20.90 -13.80
N VAL A 439 0.44 19.91 -13.28
CA VAL A 439 -0.21 19.93 -11.97
C VAL A 439 0.85 20.00 -10.85
N ALA A 440 1.94 19.24 -10.93
CA ALA A 440 3.04 19.33 -9.96
C ALA A 440 3.69 20.73 -9.92
N ARG A 441 3.89 21.36 -11.09
CA ARG A 441 4.37 22.75 -11.18
C ARG A 441 3.38 23.74 -10.56
N ALA A 442 2.08 23.54 -10.79
CA ALA A 442 1.05 24.35 -10.17
C ALA A 442 1.07 24.21 -8.64
N ALA A 443 1.19 22.98 -8.11
CA ALA A 443 1.23 22.71 -6.67
C ALA A 443 2.40 23.43 -5.99
N SER A 444 3.59 23.40 -6.60
CA SER A 444 4.78 24.10 -6.08
C SER A 444 4.67 25.63 -6.17
N ARG A 445 3.98 26.18 -7.19
CA ARG A 445 3.73 27.64 -7.29
C ARG A 445 2.65 28.13 -6.32
N ALA A 446 1.66 27.30 -6.01
CA ALA A 446 0.60 27.61 -5.05
C ALA A 446 1.08 27.55 -3.59
N THR A 447 2.30 27.09 -3.33
CA THR A 447 2.85 26.89 -1.99
C THR A 447 4.01 27.88 -1.76
N PRO A 448 3.99 28.72 -0.71
CA PRO A 448 5.08 29.66 -0.41
C PRO A 448 6.44 28.96 -0.25
N PRO A 449 7.58 29.60 -0.62
CA PRO A 449 8.90 28.97 -0.55
C PRO A 449 9.34 28.51 0.85
N ASP A 450 8.89 29.23 1.86
CA ASP A 450 9.11 29.04 3.29
C ASP A 450 8.08 28.09 3.95
N HIS A 451 7.06 27.66 3.20
CA HIS A 451 6.05 26.75 3.71
C HIS A 451 6.60 25.31 3.86
N PRO A 452 6.30 24.59 4.96
CA PRO A 452 6.86 23.25 5.23
C PRO A 452 6.58 22.21 4.13
N ASP A 453 5.38 22.23 3.55
CA ASP A 453 5.02 21.32 2.45
C ASP A 453 5.78 21.58 1.14
N GLN A 454 6.50 22.70 1.00
CA GLN A 454 7.12 23.06 -0.28
C GLN A 454 8.15 22.02 -0.72
N ALA A 455 8.92 21.45 0.23
CA ALA A 455 9.85 20.36 -0.05
C ALA A 455 9.13 19.15 -0.67
N ARG A 456 7.95 18.82 -0.17
CA ARG A 456 7.12 17.71 -0.68
C ARG A 456 6.59 17.98 -2.09
N ARG A 457 6.19 19.23 -2.39
CA ARG A 457 5.75 19.62 -3.75
C ARG A 457 6.90 19.56 -4.75
N LEU A 458 8.07 20.06 -4.37
CA LEU A 458 9.28 20.02 -5.19
C LEU A 458 9.76 18.60 -5.45
N GLY A 459 9.72 17.73 -4.44
CA GLY A 459 10.03 16.30 -4.60
C GLY A 459 9.12 15.62 -5.62
N MET A 460 7.80 15.86 -5.54
CA MET A 460 6.84 15.33 -6.53
C MET A 460 7.11 15.86 -7.95
N LEU A 461 7.38 17.16 -8.08
CA LEU A 461 7.74 17.76 -9.36
C LEU A 461 8.98 17.10 -9.95
N GLY A 462 10.04 16.94 -9.15
CA GLY A 462 11.26 16.25 -9.55
C GLY A 462 10.99 14.84 -10.06
N GLN A 463 10.23 14.05 -9.30
CA GLN A 463 9.86 12.69 -9.67
C GLN A 463 9.07 12.62 -10.98
N ARG A 464 8.08 13.51 -11.19
CA ARG A 464 7.30 13.55 -12.45
C ARG A 464 8.15 13.99 -13.64
N LEU A 465 9.12 14.90 -13.44
CA LEU A 465 10.05 15.31 -14.48
C LEU A 465 10.98 14.18 -14.90
N VAL A 466 11.49 13.37 -13.95
CA VAL A 466 12.26 12.16 -14.26
C VAL A 466 11.40 11.17 -15.05
N GLN A 467 10.17 10.90 -14.61
CA GLN A 467 9.27 9.99 -15.32
C GLN A 467 8.97 10.46 -16.77
N LEU A 468 8.78 11.78 -16.97
CA LEU A 468 8.60 12.35 -18.31
C LEU A 468 9.88 12.28 -19.14
N PHE A 469 11.05 12.46 -18.54
CA PHE A 469 12.33 12.22 -19.21
C PHE A 469 12.46 10.77 -19.67
N GLU A 470 12.16 9.78 -18.83
CA GLU A 470 12.25 8.37 -19.21
C GLU A 470 11.36 8.05 -20.43
N ALA A 471 10.18 8.67 -20.49
CA ALA A 471 9.19 8.48 -21.54
C ALA A 471 9.52 9.21 -22.85
N THR A 472 10.13 10.40 -22.78
CA THR A 472 10.34 11.29 -23.94
C THR A 472 11.80 11.41 -24.37
N ARG A 473 12.72 11.08 -23.46
CA ARG A 473 14.17 11.34 -23.54
C ARG A 473 14.52 12.82 -23.76
N ASP A 474 13.63 13.75 -23.35
CA ASP A 474 13.91 15.18 -23.37
C ASP A 474 14.85 15.59 -22.22
N ARG A 475 16.11 15.81 -22.58
CA ARG A 475 17.23 16.11 -21.68
C ARG A 475 17.04 17.39 -20.86
N THR A 476 16.26 18.34 -21.38
CA THR A 476 16.05 19.63 -20.69
C THR A 476 15.31 19.45 -19.36
N LEU A 477 14.58 18.34 -19.21
CA LEU A 477 13.82 18.01 -18.01
C LEU A 477 14.71 17.63 -16.82
N LEU A 478 15.88 17.02 -17.07
CA LEU A 478 16.72 16.47 -16.01
C LEU A 478 17.36 17.56 -15.12
N VAL A 479 17.70 18.72 -15.70
CA VAL A 479 18.23 19.85 -14.92
C VAL A 479 17.17 20.36 -13.95
N ALA A 480 15.95 20.62 -14.46
CA ALA A 480 14.83 21.04 -13.64
C ALA A 480 14.45 19.99 -12.58
N ALA A 481 14.57 18.70 -12.90
CA ALA A 481 14.34 17.61 -11.95
C ALA A 481 15.36 17.64 -10.80
N SER A 482 16.67 17.67 -11.12
CA SER A 482 17.74 17.75 -10.12
C SER A 482 17.62 18.99 -9.25
N ASP A 483 17.29 20.15 -9.83
CA ASP A 483 17.16 21.41 -9.08
C ASP A 483 15.99 21.35 -8.08
N ALA A 484 14.84 20.84 -8.51
CA ALA A 484 13.68 20.66 -7.64
C ALA A 484 13.97 19.66 -6.50
N LEU A 485 14.61 18.53 -6.81
CA LEU A 485 14.97 17.51 -5.82
C LEU A 485 16.03 18.01 -4.84
N ASN A 486 17.06 18.73 -5.31
CA ASN A 486 18.08 19.32 -4.45
C ASN A 486 17.48 20.37 -3.50
N ALA A 487 16.55 21.20 -3.99
CA ALA A 487 15.81 22.13 -3.15
C ALA A 487 14.97 21.40 -2.08
N ALA A 488 14.26 20.31 -2.45
CA ALA A 488 13.53 19.49 -1.50
C ALA A 488 14.46 18.87 -0.42
N VAL A 489 15.62 18.36 -0.82
CA VAL A 489 16.63 17.80 0.10
C VAL A 489 17.16 18.88 1.05
N ARG A 490 17.51 20.08 0.57
CA ARG A 490 18.04 21.17 1.42
C ARG A 490 17.04 21.68 2.45
N SER A 491 15.76 21.69 2.11
CA SER A 491 14.69 22.16 2.98
C SER A 491 14.17 21.09 3.95
N THR A 492 14.72 19.87 3.93
CA THR A 492 14.25 18.75 4.77
C THR A 492 15.36 18.30 5.75
N PRO A 493 15.11 18.25 7.07
CA PRO A 493 16.08 17.78 8.07
C PRO A 493 16.63 16.37 7.79
N GLY A 494 17.87 16.13 8.21
CA GLY A 494 18.63 14.90 7.93
C GLY A 494 17.96 13.60 8.36
N ASP A 495 17.23 13.63 9.47
CA ASP A 495 16.54 12.50 10.11
C ASP A 495 15.07 12.37 9.69
N HIS A 496 14.56 13.28 8.85
CA HIS A 496 13.18 13.26 8.39
C HIS A 496 12.92 12.09 7.42
N PRO A 497 11.88 11.25 7.63
CA PRO A 497 11.63 10.05 6.82
C PRO A 497 11.48 10.27 5.31
N LEU A 498 10.93 11.42 4.89
CA LEU A 498 10.78 11.73 3.46
C LEU A 498 12.09 12.19 2.78
N ARG A 499 13.10 12.62 3.54
CA ARG A 499 14.36 13.10 2.97
C ARG A 499 15.03 12.01 2.15
N THR A 500 15.09 10.78 2.67
CA THR A 500 15.76 9.66 2.00
C THR A 500 15.12 9.33 0.66
N SER A 501 13.81 9.57 0.50
CA SER A 501 13.13 9.41 -0.79
C SER A 501 13.56 10.49 -1.78
N TYR A 502 13.66 11.75 -1.35
CA TYR A 502 14.16 12.83 -2.22
C TYR A 502 15.63 12.64 -2.62
N VAL A 503 16.47 12.15 -1.70
CA VAL A 503 17.88 11.84 -2.00
C VAL A 503 17.98 10.68 -2.99
N TYR A 504 17.14 9.65 -2.87
CA TYR A 504 17.08 8.55 -3.84
C TYR A 504 16.67 9.05 -5.24
N ASP A 505 15.59 9.83 -5.33
CA ASP A 505 15.13 10.39 -6.59
C ASP A 505 16.17 11.35 -7.20
N LEU A 506 16.86 12.13 -6.37
CA LEU A 506 17.97 13.01 -6.78
C LEU A 506 19.12 12.18 -7.37
N ALA A 507 19.51 11.09 -6.72
CA ALA A 507 20.55 10.18 -7.20
C ALA A 507 20.21 9.63 -8.60
N GLY A 508 18.96 9.26 -8.82
CA GLY A 508 18.45 8.84 -10.14
C GLY A 508 18.57 9.95 -11.19
N ALA A 509 18.12 11.16 -10.87
CA ALA A 509 18.24 12.30 -11.79
C ALA A 509 19.70 12.64 -12.10
N LEU A 510 20.59 12.62 -11.11
CA LEU A 510 22.03 12.85 -11.27
C LEU A 510 22.67 11.77 -12.14
N LYS A 511 22.34 10.49 -11.91
CA LYS A 511 22.80 9.36 -12.73
C LYS A 511 22.45 9.58 -14.20
N PHE A 512 21.18 9.86 -14.53
CA PHE A 512 20.77 10.11 -15.91
C PHE A 512 21.52 11.31 -16.54
N ARG A 513 21.69 12.41 -15.80
CA ARG A 513 22.48 13.56 -16.27
C ARG A 513 23.94 13.20 -16.52
N ALA A 514 24.51 12.38 -15.66
CA ALA A 514 25.90 11.99 -15.73
C ALA A 514 26.14 11.06 -16.93
N GLU A 515 25.23 10.13 -17.22
CA GLU A 515 25.25 9.28 -18.42
C GLU A 515 25.21 10.12 -19.71
N GLU A 516 24.38 11.17 -19.75
CA GLU A 516 24.25 12.04 -20.92
C GLU A 516 25.47 12.95 -21.13
N SER A 517 25.98 13.53 -20.05
CA SER A 517 27.13 14.45 -20.08
C SER A 517 28.47 13.73 -20.06
N ARG A 518 28.49 12.42 -19.78
CA ARG A 518 29.68 11.63 -19.44
C ARG A 518 30.48 12.24 -18.29
N SER A 519 29.79 12.85 -17.33
CA SER A 519 30.41 13.51 -16.17
C SER A 519 30.71 12.50 -15.08
N VAL A 520 32.00 12.31 -14.76
CA VAL A 520 32.43 11.45 -13.66
C VAL A 520 32.04 12.06 -12.30
N ASP A 521 32.09 13.39 -12.16
CA ASP A 521 31.75 14.08 -10.93
C ASP A 521 30.27 13.88 -10.55
N LEU A 522 29.36 14.00 -11.53
CA LEU A 522 27.93 13.74 -11.30
C LEU A 522 27.65 12.28 -10.97
N LEU A 523 28.41 11.33 -11.53
CA LEU A 523 28.30 9.91 -11.16
C LEU A 523 28.76 9.67 -9.72
N GLU A 524 29.86 10.27 -9.29
CA GLU A 524 30.32 10.16 -7.89
C GLU A 524 29.34 10.84 -6.91
N GLU A 525 28.72 11.96 -7.29
CA GLU A 525 27.65 12.59 -6.51
C GLU A 525 26.42 11.66 -6.39
N ALA A 526 25.97 11.08 -7.50
CA ALA A 526 24.87 10.11 -7.49
C ALA A 526 25.17 8.91 -6.59
N ARG A 527 26.40 8.38 -6.63
CA ARG A 527 26.84 7.27 -5.77
C ARG A 527 26.87 7.64 -4.30
N ALA A 528 27.30 8.87 -3.97
CA ALA A 528 27.25 9.37 -2.60
C ALA A 528 25.80 9.43 -2.08
N CYS A 529 24.87 9.94 -2.90
CA CYS A 529 23.44 9.96 -2.56
C CYS A 529 22.85 8.55 -2.37
N TYR A 530 23.14 7.60 -3.26
CA TYR A 530 22.69 6.21 -3.07
C TYR A 530 23.28 5.57 -1.80
N ARG A 531 24.56 5.83 -1.48
CA ARG A 531 25.16 5.35 -0.24
C ARG A 531 24.48 5.93 1.00
N GLU A 532 24.20 7.24 1.01
CA GLU A 532 23.44 7.90 2.10
C GLU A 532 22.11 7.17 2.35
N VAL A 533 21.33 6.95 1.29
CA VAL A 533 20.03 6.25 1.40
C VAL A 533 20.20 4.81 1.89
N ALA A 534 21.17 4.07 1.35
CA ALA A 534 21.34 2.65 1.65
C ALA A 534 21.73 2.38 3.13
N GLU A 535 22.57 3.24 3.70
CA GLU A 535 23.11 3.09 5.05
C GLU A 535 22.23 3.75 6.13
N GLN A 536 21.29 4.62 5.75
CA GLN A 536 20.47 5.35 6.70
C GLN A 536 19.32 4.51 7.27
N ALA A 537 19.29 4.36 8.60
CA ALA A 537 18.28 3.57 9.29
C ALA A 537 16.83 4.11 9.12
N ALA A 538 16.68 5.41 8.85
CA ALA A 538 15.38 6.03 8.60
C ALA A 538 14.80 5.72 7.21
N ALA A 539 15.62 5.25 6.26
CA ALA A 539 15.15 4.87 4.93
C ALA A 539 14.36 3.55 5.00
N SER A 540 13.30 3.46 4.17
CA SER A 540 12.54 2.21 4.06
C SER A 540 13.43 1.07 3.57
N THR A 541 13.15 -0.17 4.01
CA THR A 541 13.89 -1.36 3.57
C THR A 541 13.93 -1.48 2.04
N LEU A 542 12.83 -1.14 1.37
CA LEU A 542 12.76 -1.11 -0.09
C LEU A 542 13.75 -0.12 -0.70
N ASN A 543 13.76 1.14 -0.24
CA ASN A 543 14.68 2.16 -0.76
C ASN A 543 16.14 1.79 -0.49
N ARG A 544 16.43 1.16 0.67
CA ARG A 544 17.78 0.69 0.99
C ARG A 544 18.25 -0.40 0.04
N ILE A 545 17.39 -1.37 -0.27
CA ILE A 545 17.69 -2.44 -1.24
C ILE A 545 17.95 -1.84 -2.63
N LEU A 546 17.06 -0.96 -3.10
CA LEU A 546 17.20 -0.32 -4.41
C LEU A 546 18.44 0.56 -4.49
N ALA A 547 18.76 1.29 -3.42
CA ALA A 547 19.95 2.13 -3.35
C ALA A 547 21.25 1.30 -3.33
N TYR A 548 21.32 0.20 -2.56
CA TYR A 548 22.47 -0.71 -2.63
C TYR A 548 22.64 -1.31 -4.03
N ARG A 549 21.54 -1.70 -4.68
CA ARG A 549 21.55 -2.22 -6.06
C ARG A 549 22.14 -1.20 -7.03
N GLU A 550 21.62 0.03 -7.05
CA GLU A 550 22.13 1.10 -7.94
C GLU A 550 23.59 1.45 -7.62
N LEU A 551 23.95 1.52 -6.34
CA LEU A 551 25.32 1.73 -5.90
C LEU A 551 26.26 0.63 -6.41
N SER A 552 25.85 -0.64 -6.37
CA SER A 552 26.62 -1.77 -6.91
C SER A 552 26.88 -1.62 -8.40
N LEU A 553 25.85 -1.36 -9.21
CA LEU A 553 25.97 -1.22 -10.66
C LEU A 553 26.92 -0.08 -11.03
N LEU A 554 26.74 1.11 -10.44
CA LEU A 554 27.62 2.25 -10.66
C LEU A 554 29.07 2.02 -10.18
N THR A 555 29.25 1.14 -9.20
CA THR A 555 30.58 0.79 -8.67
C THR A 555 31.30 -0.21 -9.59
N ILE A 556 30.57 -1.07 -10.31
CA ILE A 556 31.13 -1.91 -11.39
C ILE A 556 31.65 -1.02 -12.52
N ASP A 557 30.84 -0.04 -12.96
CA ASP A 557 31.22 0.87 -14.04
C ASP A 557 32.47 1.69 -13.71
N ALA A 558 32.68 1.97 -12.42
CA ALA A 558 33.90 2.60 -11.90
C ALA A 558 35.11 1.65 -11.76
N GLY A 559 35.00 0.40 -12.22
CA GLY A 559 36.09 -0.59 -12.20
C GLY A 559 36.37 -1.19 -10.82
N ARG A 560 35.40 -1.21 -9.91
CA ARG A 560 35.56 -1.68 -8.51
C ARG A 560 34.64 -2.87 -8.17
N PRO A 561 34.73 -4.01 -8.87
CA PRO A 561 33.76 -5.09 -8.74
C PRO A 561 33.74 -5.78 -7.37
N ALA A 562 34.87 -5.88 -6.67
CA ALA A 562 34.93 -6.44 -5.32
C ALA A 562 34.20 -5.57 -4.27
N GLU A 563 34.19 -4.25 -4.47
CA GLU A 563 33.41 -3.33 -3.63
C GLU A 563 31.91 -3.45 -3.97
N ALA A 564 31.58 -3.50 -5.28
CA ALA A 564 30.21 -3.69 -5.75
C ALA A 564 29.56 -4.97 -5.21
N LEU A 565 30.33 -6.06 -5.11
CA LEU A 565 29.89 -7.33 -4.55
C LEU A 565 29.45 -7.20 -3.08
N GLN A 566 30.20 -6.47 -2.25
CA GLN A 566 29.83 -6.24 -0.85
C GLN A 566 28.52 -5.45 -0.74
N TRP A 567 28.29 -4.49 -1.64
CA TRP A 567 27.06 -3.70 -1.67
C TRP A 567 25.84 -4.54 -2.07
N ILE A 568 25.97 -5.39 -3.10
CA ILE A 568 24.83 -6.19 -3.56
C ILE A 568 24.49 -7.28 -2.54
N GLU A 569 25.49 -7.82 -1.84
CA GLU A 569 25.27 -8.77 -0.74
C GLU A 569 24.43 -8.17 0.39
N ARG A 570 24.69 -6.91 0.75
CA ARG A 570 23.85 -6.18 1.72
C ARG A 570 22.42 -5.97 1.22
N ALA A 571 22.24 -5.73 -0.08
CA ALA A 571 20.89 -5.66 -0.66
C ALA A 571 20.16 -7.01 -0.54
N VAL A 572 20.85 -8.12 -0.83
CA VAL A 572 20.30 -9.48 -0.70
C VAL A 572 19.99 -9.83 0.76
N ASP A 573 20.82 -9.42 1.73
CA ASP A 573 20.58 -9.61 3.16
C ASP A 573 19.29 -8.93 3.64
N LEU A 574 18.92 -7.80 3.04
CA LEU A 574 17.72 -7.03 3.40
C LEU A 574 16.42 -7.62 2.85
N LEU A 575 16.45 -8.58 1.92
CA LEU A 575 15.24 -9.20 1.34
C LEU A 575 14.38 -9.89 2.41
N GLU A 576 15.01 -10.56 3.38
CA GLU A 576 14.29 -11.18 4.52
C GLU A 576 13.55 -10.13 5.37
N MET A 577 14.10 -8.92 5.50
CA MET A 577 13.47 -7.81 6.22
C MET A 577 12.37 -7.12 5.41
N LEU A 578 12.40 -7.20 4.08
CA LEU A 578 11.37 -6.62 3.22
C LEU A 578 10.07 -7.41 3.34
N ALA A 579 10.16 -8.75 3.35
CA ALA A 579 9.02 -9.66 3.41
C ALA A 579 9.14 -10.69 4.55
N PRO A 580 9.17 -10.23 5.82
CA PRO A 580 9.32 -11.11 6.98
C PRO A 580 8.12 -12.06 7.11
N GLY A 581 8.33 -13.25 7.66
CA GLY A 581 7.24 -14.22 7.91
C GLY A 581 6.24 -13.82 8.99
N THR A 582 6.43 -12.67 9.64
CA THR A 582 5.40 -12.01 10.47
C THR A 582 4.23 -11.47 9.64
N LEU A 583 4.43 -11.27 8.33
CA LEU A 583 3.39 -10.83 7.41
C LEU A 583 2.63 -12.02 6.81
N GLN A 584 1.42 -11.74 6.33
CA GLN A 584 0.65 -12.68 5.53
C GLN A 584 1.30 -12.96 4.19
N ARG A 585 1.05 -14.16 3.64
CA ARG A 585 1.61 -14.58 2.35
C ARG A 585 1.35 -13.55 1.24
N ASP A 586 0.13 -13.06 1.13
CA ASP A 586 -0.24 -12.09 0.11
C ASP A 586 0.44 -10.72 0.31
N ASP A 587 0.75 -10.33 1.55
CA ASP A 587 1.48 -9.09 1.85
C ASP A 587 2.97 -9.23 1.56
N ARG A 588 3.55 -10.39 1.86
CA ARG A 588 4.93 -10.73 1.47
C ARG A 588 5.08 -10.69 -0.04
N GLN A 589 4.12 -11.27 -0.78
CA GLN A 589 4.06 -11.18 -2.24
C GLN A 589 4.00 -9.74 -2.72
N PHE A 590 3.10 -8.93 -2.15
CA PHE A 590 2.99 -7.53 -2.51
C PHE A 590 4.29 -6.76 -2.31
N ARG A 591 4.96 -6.94 -1.15
CA ARG A 591 6.22 -6.25 -0.86
C ARG A 591 7.38 -6.68 -1.77
N LEU A 592 7.50 -7.97 -2.08
CA LEU A 592 8.50 -8.46 -3.03
C LEU A 592 8.22 -7.95 -4.45
N ALA A 593 6.94 -7.92 -4.86
CA ALA A 593 6.54 -7.41 -6.17
C ALA A 593 6.90 -5.92 -6.36
N GLN A 594 7.09 -5.14 -5.29
CA GLN A 594 7.51 -3.74 -5.37
C GLN A 594 8.95 -3.55 -5.85
N LEU A 595 9.80 -4.59 -5.80
CA LEU A 595 11.18 -4.47 -6.26
C LEU A 595 11.26 -4.18 -7.77
N ASN A 596 10.24 -4.56 -8.56
CA ASN A 596 10.03 -4.32 -10.02
C ASN A 596 11.21 -4.66 -10.96
N SER A 597 12.41 -4.91 -10.42
CA SER A 597 13.70 -5.07 -11.07
C SER A 597 14.33 -6.36 -10.54
N SER A 598 15.00 -7.10 -11.40
CA SER A 598 15.58 -8.39 -11.02
C SER A 598 16.89 -8.17 -10.27
N ILE A 599 16.79 -7.98 -8.95
CA ILE A 599 17.95 -8.00 -8.05
C ILE A 599 18.78 -9.29 -8.24
N SER A 600 18.11 -10.38 -8.59
CA SER A 600 18.69 -11.68 -8.94
C SER A 600 19.68 -11.58 -10.11
N GLY A 601 19.28 -10.96 -11.23
CA GLY A 601 20.14 -10.78 -12.39
C GLY A 601 21.34 -9.87 -12.10
N ASP A 602 21.12 -8.79 -11.35
CA ASP A 602 22.21 -7.86 -10.99
C ASP A 602 23.19 -8.46 -10.00
N ALA A 603 22.72 -9.23 -9.02
CA ALA A 603 23.60 -9.96 -8.09
C ALA A 603 24.52 -10.95 -8.82
N VAL A 604 23.98 -11.65 -9.81
CA VAL A 604 24.78 -12.51 -10.70
C VAL A 604 25.79 -11.69 -11.51
N ALA A 605 25.36 -10.61 -12.15
CA ALA A 605 26.22 -9.74 -12.95
C ALA A 605 27.40 -9.21 -12.12
N VAL A 606 27.12 -8.71 -10.90
CA VAL A 606 28.12 -8.18 -9.97
C VAL A 606 29.13 -9.26 -9.56
N ALA A 607 28.66 -10.45 -9.17
CA ALA A 607 29.54 -11.55 -8.79
C ALA A 607 30.43 -12.01 -9.96
N LEU A 608 29.89 -12.07 -11.18
CA LEU A 608 30.66 -12.41 -12.37
C LEU A 608 31.70 -11.33 -12.73
N HIS A 609 31.41 -10.04 -12.51
CA HIS A 609 32.39 -8.97 -12.64
C HIS A 609 33.50 -9.05 -11.58
N ALA A 610 33.18 -9.57 -10.38
CA ALA A 610 34.17 -9.84 -9.34
C ALA A 610 34.97 -11.13 -9.60
N GLY A 611 34.66 -11.89 -10.66
CA GLY A 611 35.35 -13.11 -11.04
C GLY A 611 34.92 -14.35 -10.24
N ASP A 612 33.75 -14.32 -9.59
CA ASP A 612 33.27 -15.39 -8.73
C ASP A 612 31.93 -15.99 -9.21
N PRO A 613 31.98 -16.96 -10.15
CA PRO A 613 30.77 -17.59 -10.70
C PRO A 613 30.06 -18.53 -9.73
N VAL A 614 30.75 -19.05 -8.70
CA VAL A 614 30.12 -19.87 -7.66
C VAL A 614 29.26 -18.97 -6.78
N ARG A 615 29.82 -17.83 -6.35
CA ARG A 615 29.09 -16.82 -5.60
C ARG A 615 27.89 -16.27 -6.36
N ALA A 616 27.97 -16.18 -7.68
CA ALA A 616 26.84 -15.78 -8.51
C ALA A 616 25.63 -16.71 -8.35
N ILE A 617 25.83 -18.04 -8.37
CA ILE A 617 24.75 -19.01 -8.14
C ILE A 617 24.23 -18.94 -6.69
N GLU A 618 25.10 -18.74 -5.71
CA GLU A 618 24.67 -18.61 -4.32
C GLU A 618 23.75 -17.41 -4.11
N LEU A 619 24.13 -16.25 -4.64
CA LEU A 619 23.30 -15.05 -4.58
C LEU A 619 21.98 -15.27 -5.31
N LEU A 620 22.00 -16.00 -6.43
CA LEU A 620 20.80 -16.38 -7.15
C LEU A 620 19.85 -17.26 -6.32
N GLU A 621 20.38 -18.24 -5.59
CA GLU A 621 19.58 -19.08 -4.68
C GLU A 621 19.07 -18.30 -3.44
N ARG A 622 19.71 -17.19 -3.08
CA ARG A 622 19.28 -16.31 -1.96
C ARG A 622 18.24 -15.27 -2.36
N THR A 623 18.24 -14.87 -3.62
CA THR A 623 17.33 -13.85 -4.19
C THR A 623 16.04 -14.44 -4.76
N ARG A 624 15.94 -15.78 -4.83
CA ARG A 624 14.82 -16.50 -5.45
C ARG A 624 14.13 -17.46 -4.50
N GLY A 625 12.82 -17.61 -4.73
CA GLY A 625 11.96 -18.45 -3.92
C GLY A 625 11.93 -18.06 -2.44
N THR A 626 12.08 -16.77 -2.12
CA THR A 626 12.09 -16.25 -0.75
C THR A 626 10.79 -16.58 0.00
N LEU A 627 9.65 -16.61 -0.69
CA LEU A 627 8.35 -16.99 -0.13
C LEU A 627 8.26 -18.47 0.21
N ALA A 628 8.99 -19.32 -0.50
CA ALA A 628 8.99 -20.76 -0.36
C ALA A 628 10.20 -21.30 0.41
N ALA A 629 11.22 -20.47 0.68
CA ALA A 629 12.51 -20.88 1.22
C ALA A 629 12.37 -21.66 2.55
N ASP A 630 11.58 -21.15 3.49
CA ASP A 630 11.34 -21.82 4.77
C ASP A 630 10.65 -23.18 4.56
N THR A 631 9.60 -23.22 3.73
CA THR A 631 8.85 -24.44 3.42
C THR A 631 9.74 -25.49 2.76
N VAL A 632 10.56 -25.08 1.79
CA VAL A 632 11.48 -25.94 1.06
C VAL A 632 12.58 -26.45 2.00
N GLY A 633 13.17 -25.58 2.81
CA GLY A 633 14.27 -25.94 3.71
C GLY A 633 13.85 -26.91 4.83
N VAL A 634 12.67 -26.71 5.43
CA VAL A 634 12.13 -27.58 6.51
C VAL A 634 11.65 -28.91 5.96
N ARG A 635 11.31 -28.97 4.66
CA ARG A 635 11.02 -30.21 3.95
C ARG A 635 12.27 -30.80 3.28
N GLY A 636 13.44 -30.17 3.48
CA GLY A 636 14.70 -30.51 2.83
C GLY A 636 15.57 -31.51 3.62
N PRO A 637 16.66 -31.99 3.00
CA PRO A 637 17.56 -32.99 3.59
C PRO A 637 18.20 -32.53 4.90
N ASP A 638 18.49 -31.24 5.05
CA ASP A 638 19.04 -30.69 6.31
C ASP A 638 18.06 -30.77 7.48
N HIS A 639 16.76 -30.59 7.24
CA HIS A 639 15.77 -30.80 8.29
C HIS A 639 15.60 -32.29 8.63
N VAL A 640 15.75 -33.20 7.65
CA VAL A 640 15.80 -34.64 7.91
C VAL A 640 17.01 -35.00 8.78
N ARG A 641 18.18 -34.39 8.54
CA ARG A 641 19.36 -34.51 9.41
C ARG A 641 19.09 -33.95 10.80
N LEU A 642 18.44 -32.80 10.90
CA LEU A 642 18.07 -32.18 12.18
C LEU A 642 17.13 -33.09 12.98
N ARG A 643 16.13 -33.70 12.34
CA ARG A 643 15.21 -34.64 12.99
C ARG A 643 15.91 -35.85 13.58
N LYS A 644 17.02 -36.31 12.98
CA LYS A 644 17.86 -37.38 13.52
C LYS A 644 18.76 -36.91 14.67
N HIS A 645 19.29 -35.68 14.61
CA HIS A 645 20.29 -35.17 15.56
C HIS A 645 19.66 -34.47 16.80
N ALA A 646 18.59 -33.71 16.59
CA ALA A 646 17.89 -32.92 17.59
C ALA A 646 16.34 -33.03 17.38
N PRO A 647 15.73 -34.19 17.71
CA PRO A 647 14.34 -34.49 17.37
C PRO A 647 13.32 -33.54 18.03
N ASP A 648 13.58 -33.07 19.25
CA ASP A 648 12.71 -32.10 19.94
C ASP A 648 12.69 -30.74 19.24
N LEU A 649 13.86 -30.26 18.81
CA LEU A 649 13.99 -28.99 18.10
C LEU A 649 13.31 -29.06 16.73
N ALA A 650 13.53 -30.16 15.98
CA ALA A 650 12.86 -30.39 14.71
C ALA A 650 11.34 -30.44 14.86
N ARG A 651 10.81 -31.15 15.88
CA ARG A 651 9.37 -31.23 16.14
C ARG A 651 8.75 -29.87 16.46
N ARG A 652 9.42 -29.03 17.26
CA ARG A 652 8.93 -27.68 17.56
C ARG A 652 8.92 -26.77 16.33
N LEU A 653 9.92 -26.88 15.46
CA LEU A 653 9.92 -26.20 14.17
C LEU A 653 8.75 -26.70 13.30
N ASP A 654 8.55 -28.02 13.17
CA ASP A 654 7.40 -28.59 12.44
C ASP A 654 6.05 -28.05 12.96
N GLN A 655 5.88 -27.94 14.28
CA GLN A 655 4.67 -27.40 14.92
C GLN A 655 4.43 -25.92 14.60
N LEU A 656 5.47 -25.08 14.69
CA LEU A 656 5.35 -23.65 14.37
C LEU A 656 5.06 -23.43 12.89
N ARG A 657 5.66 -24.26 12.02
CA ARG A 657 5.35 -24.20 10.59
C ARG A 657 3.89 -24.49 10.34
N PHE A 658 3.37 -25.57 10.93
CA PHE A 658 1.95 -25.92 10.82
C PHE A 658 1.03 -24.83 11.36
N LEU A 659 1.39 -24.19 12.47
CA LEU A 659 0.64 -23.06 13.02
C LEU A 659 0.61 -21.87 12.04
N LEU A 660 1.77 -21.47 11.50
CA LEU A 660 1.87 -20.37 10.53
C LEU A 660 1.05 -20.66 9.26
N ASP A 661 1.08 -21.89 8.74
CA ASP A 661 0.29 -22.30 7.58
C ASP A 661 -1.24 -22.28 7.85
N ASN A 662 -1.67 -22.59 9.08
CA ASN A 662 -3.08 -22.50 9.48
C ASN A 662 -3.55 -21.06 9.66
N LEU A 663 -2.70 -20.19 10.22
CA LEU A 663 -2.99 -18.75 10.36
C LEU A 663 -3.12 -18.06 8.99
N ASP A 664 -2.42 -18.55 7.95
CA ASP A 664 -2.65 -18.13 6.56
C ASP A 664 -4.01 -18.58 6.01
N SER A 665 -4.58 -19.68 6.51
CA SER A 665 -5.83 -20.28 6.00
C SER A 665 -7.09 -19.67 6.62
N ALA A 666 -7.09 -19.47 7.93
CA ALA A 666 -8.24 -18.96 8.67
C ALA A 666 -8.69 -17.56 8.20
N GLN A 667 -7.76 -16.78 7.66
CA GLN A 667 -8.01 -15.41 7.20
C GLN A 667 -8.46 -15.35 5.74
N SER A 668 -7.99 -16.26 4.88
CA SER A 668 -8.51 -16.42 3.50
C SER A 668 -9.98 -16.87 3.48
N ALA A 669 -10.36 -17.80 4.37
CA ALA A 669 -11.75 -18.28 4.47
C ALA A 669 -12.73 -17.18 4.92
N GLN A 670 -12.28 -16.23 5.74
CA GLN A 670 -13.08 -15.06 6.13
C GLN A 670 -13.26 -14.04 4.99
N ALA A 671 -12.40 -14.06 3.96
CA ALA A 671 -12.52 -13.18 2.80
C ALA A 671 -13.51 -13.71 1.75
N THR A 672 -13.73 -15.03 1.69
CA THR A 672 -14.59 -15.68 0.68
C THR A 672 -16.07 -15.78 1.08
N ASP A 673 -16.38 -15.77 2.38
CA ASP A 673 -17.75 -15.99 2.88
C ASP A 673 -18.72 -14.80 2.73
N ASP A 674 -18.28 -13.63 2.23
CA ASP A 674 -19.05 -12.38 2.42
C ASP A 674 -19.19 -11.50 1.16
N VAL A 675 -19.79 -12.06 0.10
CA VAL A 675 -20.34 -11.27 -1.04
C VAL A 675 -21.71 -10.65 -0.70
N SER A 676 -22.16 -10.73 0.56
CA SER A 676 -23.43 -10.13 0.99
C SER A 676 -23.20 -8.77 1.67
N PRO A 677 -23.66 -7.64 1.09
CA PRO A 677 -23.52 -6.35 1.73
C PRO A 677 -24.37 -6.30 3.01
N GLY A 678 -23.73 -6.17 4.18
CA GLY A 678 -24.40 -5.92 5.46
C GLY A 678 -23.93 -6.71 6.68
N ARG A 679 -23.03 -7.69 6.56
CA ARG A 679 -22.42 -8.34 7.74
C ARG A 679 -21.14 -7.61 8.16
N ARG A 680 -21.09 -7.19 9.44
CA ARG A 680 -19.89 -6.60 10.05
C ARG A 680 -18.83 -7.69 10.20
N ARG A 681 -17.65 -7.52 9.59
CA ARG A 681 -16.47 -8.35 9.88
C ARG A 681 -16.13 -8.27 11.37
N ASP A 682 -15.82 -9.41 11.98
CA ASP A 682 -15.44 -9.47 13.40
C ASP A 682 -13.94 -9.14 13.54
N HIS A 683 -13.64 -7.84 13.60
CA HIS A 683 -12.29 -7.28 13.50
C HIS A 683 -11.32 -7.76 14.59
N GLY A 684 -11.84 -8.21 15.75
CA GLY A 684 -11.02 -8.77 16.83
C GLY A 684 -10.34 -10.09 16.47
N ILE A 685 -10.93 -10.89 15.56
CA ILE A 685 -10.37 -12.18 15.15
C ILE A 685 -9.15 -11.98 14.24
N ALA A 686 -9.22 -11.07 13.28
CA ALA A 686 -8.09 -10.76 12.38
C ALA A 686 -6.87 -10.23 13.13
N GLN A 687 -7.09 -9.44 14.17
CA GLN A 687 -6.04 -8.93 15.05
C GLN A 687 -5.38 -10.05 15.86
N GLN A 688 -6.19 -10.95 16.45
CA GLN A 688 -5.68 -12.09 17.20
C GLN A 688 -4.79 -12.99 16.32
N VAL A 689 -5.21 -13.24 15.08
CA VAL A 689 -4.42 -14.01 14.08
C VAL A 689 -3.09 -13.32 13.77
N ALA A 690 -3.06 -11.99 13.66
CA ALA A 690 -1.82 -11.24 13.41
C ALA A 690 -0.84 -11.32 14.61
N ILE A 691 -1.34 -11.21 15.84
CA ILE A 691 -0.54 -11.34 17.07
C ILE A 691 0.03 -12.75 17.20
N GLU A 692 -0.80 -13.78 17.01
CA GLU A 692 -0.38 -15.18 17.05
C GLU A 692 0.69 -15.48 16.00
N ARG A 693 0.56 -14.91 14.80
CA ARG A 693 1.56 -15.03 13.73
C ARG A 693 2.89 -14.38 14.10
N GLN A 694 2.86 -13.16 14.65
CA GLN A 694 4.05 -12.46 15.12
C GLN A 694 4.80 -13.31 16.15
N GLN A 695 4.09 -13.80 17.17
CA GLN A 695 4.66 -14.65 18.23
C GLN A 695 5.22 -15.96 17.68
N ALA A 696 4.48 -16.64 16.79
CA ALA A 696 4.92 -17.88 16.17
C ALA A 696 6.19 -17.69 15.32
N TYR A 697 6.31 -16.57 14.61
CA TYR A 697 7.48 -16.27 13.79
C TYR A 697 8.71 -15.83 14.62
N GLU A 698 8.51 -15.10 15.73
CA GLU A 698 9.60 -14.80 16.67
C GLU A 698 10.15 -16.07 17.32
N GLU A 699 9.26 -16.99 17.71
CA GLU A 699 9.64 -18.33 18.17
C GLU A 699 10.39 -19.10 17.07
N TRP A 700 9.90 -19.07 15.83
CA TRP A 700 10.54 -19.68 14.68
C TRP A 700 11.99 -19.23 14.53
N GLN A 701 12.22 -17.92 14.48
CA GLN A 701 13.56 -17.33 14.32
C GLN A 701 14.50 -17.77 15.44
N ARG A 702 14.00 -17.82 16.68
CA ARG A 702 14.79 -18.27 17.83
C ARG A 702 15.17 -19.75 17.72
N LEU A 703 14.25 -20.62 17.30
CA LEU A 703 14.54 -22.05 17.11
C LEU A 703 15.46 -22.30 15.91
N VAL A 704 15.32 -21.53 14.82
CA VAL A 704 16.26 -21.58 13.68
C VAL A 704 17.66 -21.16 14.12
N ALA A 705 17.80 -20.12 14.95
CA ALA A 705 19.08 -19.71 15.51
C ALA A 705 19.70 -20.81 16.41
N GLN A 706 18.89 -21.50 17.21
CA GLN A 706 19.33 -22.67 17.99
C GLN A 706 19.80 -23.81 17.09
N ALA A 707 19.07 -24.11 16.01
CA ALA A 707 19.47 -25.13 15.05
C ALA A 707 20.81 -24.78 14.38
N ARG A 708 21.00 -23.51 14.01
CA ARG A 708 22.26 -23.02 13.42
C ARG A 708 23.45 -23.05 14.37
N ALA A 709 23.22 -23.04 15.68
CA ALA A 709 24.28 -23.18 16.68
C ALA A 709 24.77 -24.64 16.85
N LEU A 710 24.08 -25.63 16.28
CA LEU A 710 24.49 -27.03 16.35
C LEU A 710 25.67 -27.31 15.39
N PRO A 711 26.64 -28.16 15.79
CA PRO A 711 27.73 -28.57 14.91
C PRO A 711 27.22 -29.18 13.60
N GLY A 712 27.68 -28.66 12.46
CA GLY A 712 27.27 -29.14 11.13
C GLY A 712 25.90 -28.64 10.63
N PHE A 713 25.27 -27.68 11.33
CA PHE A 713 24.01 -27.04 10.96
C PHE A 713 24.12 -25.50 10.82
N HIS A 714 25.33 -24.93 10.78
CA HIS A 714 25.56 -23.49 10.67
C HIS A 714 24.88 -22.82 9.46
N THR A 715 24.63 -23.58 8.39
CA THR A 715 23.86 -23.18 7.19
C THR A 715 22.39 -23.61 7.23
N TYR A 716 21.83 -24.08 8.34
CA TYR A 716 20.45 -24.58 8.38
C TYR A 716 19.44 -23.54 7.85
N LEU A 717 18.63 -23.95 6.86
CA LEU A 717 17.72 -23.09 6.05
C LEU A 717 18.41 -21.99 5.22
N ARG A 718 19.72 -22.07 4.98
CA ARG A 718 20.48 -21.19 4.10
C ARG A 718 21.19 -22.03 3.03
N PRO A 719 21.24 -21.59 1.76
CA PRO A 719 22.02 -22.28 0.74
C PRO A 719 23.51 -22.25 1.10
N GLY A 720 24.15 -23.41 1.19
CA GLY A 720 25.59 -23.54 1.42
C GLY A 720 26.38 -23.56 0.11
N ILE A 721 27.47 -22.77 0.07
CA ILE A 721 28.44 -22.66 -1.04
C ILE A 721 28.95 -24.03 -1.50
N GLU A 722 29.28 -24.88 -0.54
CA GLU A 722 29.99 -26.16 -0.75
C GLU A 722 29.07 -27.29 -1.27
N GLN A 723 27.75 -27.10 -1.22
CA GLN A 723 26.76 -28.13 -1.58
C GLN A 723 26.28 -27.99 -3.04
N LEU A 724 26.54 -26.87 -3.72
CA LEU A 724 25.95 -26.57 -5.03
C LEU A 724 26.38 -27.54 -6.15
N SER A 725 27.63 -28.02 -6.16
CA SER A 725 28.10 -29.02 -7.14
C SER A 725 27.64 -30.44 -6.84
N GLN A 726 27.32 -30.75 -5.59
CA GLN A 726 26.76 -32.05 -5.18
C GLN A 726 25.27 -32.18 -5.53
N ASN A 727 24.61 -31.05 -5.79
CA ASN A 727 23.16 -30.97 -5.96
C ASN A 727 22.72 -30.93 -7.43
N VAL A 728 23.67 -30.96 -8.38
CA VAL A 728 23.37 -31.12 -9.80
C VAL A 728 23.08 -32.60 -10.08
N PRO A 729 21.98 -32.96 -10.76
CA PRO A 729 21.70 -34.34 -11.13
C PRO A 729 22.85 -34.97 -11.93
N GLU A 730 23.22 -36.22 -11.60
CA GLU A 730 24.33 -36.93 -12.27
C GLU A 730 24.13 -37.10 -13.79
N ASP A 731 22.88 -37.08 -14.26
CA ASP A 731 22.47 -37.34 -15.64
C ASP A 731 22.32 -36.07 -16.50
N GLY A 732 22.65 -34.88 -15.99
CA GLY A 732 22.64 -33.66 -16.80
C GLY A 732 23.18 -32.40 -16.13
N VAL A 733 22.70 -31.24 -16.60
CA VAL A 733 23.17 -29.92 -16.15
C VAL A 733 22.01 -28.97 -15.87
N VAL A 734 22.23 -28.02 -14.95
CA VAL A 734 21.27 -26.94 -14.68
C VAL A 734 21.78 -25.65 -15.29
N VAL A 735 20.99 -25.04 -16.16
CA VAL A 735 21.34 -23.82 -16.88
C VAL A 735 20.49 -22.67 -16.37
N PHE A 736 21.12 -21.73 -15.69
CA PHE A 736 20.52 -20.46 -15.31
C PHE A 736 20.65 -19.45 -16.44
N ILE A 737 19.56 -18.78 -16.81
CA ILE A 737 19.58 -17.71 -17.81
C ILE A 737 19.30 -16.39 -17.11
N THR A 738 20.27 -15.49 -17.14
CA THR A 738 20.24 -14.24 -16.37
C THR A 738 20.36 -13.02 -17.28
N THR A 739 19.62 -11.97 -16.94
CA THR A 739 19.66 -10.68 -17.63
C THR A 739 19.89 -9.56 -16.63
N SER A 740 20.87 -8.71 -16.89
CA SER A 740 21.15 -7.45 -16.20
C SER A 740 21.54 -6.39 -17.23
N SER A 741 21.39 -5.11 -16.89
CA SER A 741 21.90 -4.01 -17.70
C SER A 741 23.42 -4.03 -17.84
N ALA A 742 24.13 -4.64 -16.88
CA ALA A 742 25.60 -4.73 -16.91
C ALA A 742 26.10 -5.87 -17.82
N ARG A 743 25.46 -7.04 -17.75
CA ARG A 743 25.79 -8.22 -18.57
C ARG A 743 24.64 -9.23 -18.60
N CYS A 744 24.59 -10.02 -19.67
CA CYS A 744 23.63 -11.11 -19.83
C CYS A 744 24.40 -12.42 -20.08
N ASP A 745 24.09 -13.44 -19.29
CA ASP A 745 24.88 -14.68 -19.25
C ASP A 745 23.98 -15.89 -18.99
N ALA A 746 24.47 -17.06 -19.42
CA ALA A 746 24.03 -18.34 -18.92
C ALA A 746 25.08 -18.94 -17.97
N LEU A 747 24.65 -19.35 -16.77
CA LEU A 747 25.49 -20.07 -15.80
C LEU A 747 25.07 -21.53 -15.83
N VAL A 748 26.01 -22.41 -16.15
CA VAL A 748 25.79 -23.85 -16.20
C VAL A 748 26.39 -24.45 -14.94
N ALA A 749 25.54 -24.89 -14.03
CA ALA A 749 25.95 -25.70 -12.89
C ALA A 749 26.20 -27.15 -13.36
N THR A 750 27.36 -27.68 -13.01
CA THR A 750 27.77 -29.04 -13.39
C THR A 750 28.04 -29.89 -12.15
N GLY A 751 27.96 -31.22 -12.31
CA GLY A 751 28.38 -32.17 -11.28
C GLY A 751 29.90 -32.36 -11.19
N ASP A 752 30.71 -31.63 -11.98
CA ASP A 752 32.17 -31.72 -11.95
C ASP A 752 32.75 -30.80 -10.85
N PRO A 753 33.37 -31.35 -9.78
CA PRO A 753 33.98 -30.53 -8.73
C PRO A 753 35.13 -29.62 -9.23
N GLY A 754 35.77 -29.97 -10.35
CA GLY A 754 36.85 -29.17 -10.95
C GLY A 754 36.33 -27.99 -11.79
N GLN A 755 35.08 -28.03 -12.24
CA GLN A 755 34.41 -26.95 -12.96
C GLN A 755 32.93 -26.86 -12.52
N PRO A 756 32.67 -26.44 -11.27
CA PRO A 756 31.32 -26.48 -10.69
C PRO A 756 30.36 -25.54 -11.43
N VAL A 757 30.88 -24.43 -11.99
CA VAL A 757 30.11 -23.47 -12.76
C VAL A 757 30.85 -23.11 -14.04
N LEU A 758 30.16 -23.25 -15.16
CA LEU A 758 30.61 -22.80 -16.47
C LEU A 758 29.79 -21.58 -16.89
N VAL A 759 30.47 -20.47 -17.19
CA VAL A 759 29.84 -19.23 -17.64
C VAL A 759 29.83 -19.16 -19.16
N VAL A 760 28.67 -18.85 -19.75
CA VAL A 760 28.47 -18.64 -21.18
C VAL A 760 27.96 -17.22 -21.40
N PRO A 761 28.81 -16.29 -21.85
CA PRO A 761 28.37 -14.95 -22.21
C PRO A 761 27.36 -15.00 -23.37
N LEU A 762 26.25 -14.28 -23.24
CA LEU A 762 25.19 -14.23 -24.24
C LEU A 762 25.27 -12.90 -25.01
N GLU A 763 26.29 -12.74 -25.84
CA GLU A 763 26.63 -11.46 -26.51
C GLU A 763 25.49 -10.87 -27.36
N GLY A 764 24.55 -11.71 -27.84
CA GLY A 764 23.38 -11.26 -28.60
C GLY A 764 22.19 -10.82 -27.74
N LEU A 765 22.28 -10.93 -26.42
CA LEU A 765 21.20 -10.68 -25.46
C LEU A 765 21.47 -9.38 -24.68
N THR A 766 20.46 -8.51 -24.63
CA THR A 766 20.39 -7.42 -23.66
C THR A 766 19.11 -7.54 -22.85
N GLN A 767 19.05 -6.88 -21.71
CA GLN A 767 17.87 -6.90 -20.86
C GLN A 767 16.65 -6.27 -21.58
N GLU A 768 16.83 -5.17 -22.30
CA GLU A 768 15.75 -4.51 -23.07
C GLU A 768 15.22 -5.45 -24.15
N ARG A 769 16.12 -6.09 -24.90
CA ARG A 769 15.76 -7.01 -25.98
C ARG A 769 15.07 -8.26 -25.46
N ALA A 770 15.42 -8.73 -24.26
CA ALA A 770 14.68 -9.79 -23.58
C ALA A 770 13.22 -9.36 -23.29
N TYR A 771 13.02 -8.18 -22.71
CA TYR A 771 11.68 -7.66 -22.43
C TYR A 771 10.85 -7.47 -23.71
N GLU A 772 11.43 -6.93 -24.77
CA GLU A 772 10.77 -6.77 -26.07
C GLU A 772 10.24 -8.11 -26.61
N GLN A 773 11.06 -9.17 -26.54
CA GLN A 773 10.70 -10.48 -27.08
C GLN A 773 9.67 -11.20 -26.21
N VAL A 774 9.72 -10.99 -24.88
CA VAL A 774 8.69 -11.50 -23.96
C VAL A 774 7.34 -10.83 -24.22
N ASN A 775 7.30 -9.51 -24.38
CA ASN A 775 6.07 -8.79 -24.72
C ASN A 775 5.53 -9.23 -26.07
N ARG A 776 6.40 -9.32 -27.09
CA ARG A 776 6.05 -9.84 -28.41
C ARG A 776 5.43 -11.25 -28.34
N LEU A 777 5.97 -12.12 -27.49
CA LEU A 777 5.42 -13.46 -27.26
C LEU A 777 4.06 -13.40 -26.54
N ILE A 778 3.89 -12.54 -25.54
CA ILE A 778 2.61 -12.37 -24.84
C ILE A 778 1.53 -11.91 -25.82
N ASP A 779 1.79 -10.84 -26.57
CA ASP A 779 0.83 -10.25 -27.51
C ASP A 779 0.43 -11.24 -28.60
N ALA A 780 1.43 -11.92 -29.19
CA ALA A 780 1.18 -12.93 -30.22
C ALA A 780 0.35 -14.12 -29.69
N ARG A 781 0.58 -14.56 -28.45
CA ARG A 781 -0.21 -15.66 -27.86
C ARG A 781 -1.67 -15.27 -27.63
N LEU A 782 -1.89 -14.09 -27.06
CA LEU A 782 -3.24 -13.56 -26.82
C LEU A 782 -4.01 -13.42 -28.13
N LEU A 783 -3.37 -12.86 -29.16
CA LEU A 783 -3.99 -12.69 -30.47
C LEU A 783 -4.23 -14.03 -31.18
N ALA A 784 -3.31 -15.00 -31.09
CA ALA A 784 -3.47 -16.31 -31.71
C ALA A 784 -4.61 -17.15 -31.08
N ALA A 785 -4.83 -16.98 -29.77
CA ALA A 785 -5.83 -17.70 -29.00
C ALA A 785 -7.25 -17.16 -29.18
N ASP A 786 -7.42 -15.87 -29.48
CA ASP A 786 -8.74 -15.26 -29.60
C ASP A 786 -9.41 -15.57 -30.94
N ASN A 787 -10.50 -16.35 -30.88
CA ASN A 787 -11.29 -16.74 -32.05
C ASN A 787 -12.12 -15.58 -32.64
N GLN A 788 -12.22 -14.42 -31.98
CA GLN A 788 -12.91 -13.24 -32.50
C GLN A 788 -12.06 -12.45 -33.52
N HIS A 789 -10.74 -12.64 -33.51
CA HIS A 789 -9.82 -11.99 -34.45
C HIS A 789 -9.83 -12.65 -35.83
N ASP A 790 -9.42 -11.90 -36.86
CA ASP A 790 -9.35 -12.39 -38.24
C ASP A 790 -8.38 -13.59 -38.35
N PRO A 791 -8.73 -14.65 -39.10
CA PRO A 791 -7.84 -15.80 -39.30
C PRO A 791 -6.44 -15.45 -39.80
N LEU A 792 -6.28 -14.42 -40.63
CA LEU A 792 -4.98 -13.97 -41.12
C LEU A 792 -4.13 -13.35 -40.00
N ASP A 793 -4.75 -12.58 -39.11
CA ASP A 793 -4.06 -12.00 -37.95
C ASP A 793 -3.58 -13.11 -37.01
N ARG A 794 -4.40 -14.14 -36.81
CA ARG A 794 -4.04 -15.31 -36.00
C ARG A 794 -2.88 -16.10 -36.62
N ILE A 795 -2.86 -16.26 -37.95
CA ILE A 795 -1.74 -16.90 -38.66
C ILE A 795 -0.47 -16.05 -38.51
N ALA A 796 -0.58 -14.73 -38.65
CA ALA A 796 0.54 -13.82 -38.43
C ALA A 796 1.08 -13.95 -37.01
N ALA A 797 0.19 -14.00 -36.00
CA ALA A 797 0.60 -14.22 -34.61
C ALA A 797 1.33 -15.55 -34.38
N GLN A 798 0.94 -16.65 -35.02
CA GLN A 798 1.70 -17.91 -34.95
C GLN A 798 3.12 -17.74 -35.52
N GLN A 799 3.27 -16.97 -36.61
CA GLN A 799 4.57 -16.65 -37.20
C GLN A 799 5.42 -15.75 -36.30
N GLU A 800 4.78 -14.83 -35.58
CA GLU A 800 5.43 -13.99 -34.56
C GLU A 800 5.98 -14.85 -33.41
N ILE A 801 5.23 -15.85 -32.94
CA ILE A 801 5.72 -16.82 -31.94
C ILE A 801 6.95 -17.57 -32.48
N LEU A 802 6.92 -18.10 -33.70
CA LEU A 802 8.08 -18.77 -34.32
C LEU A 802 9.29 -17.84 -34.47
N THR A 803 9.06 -16.54 -34.69
CA THR A 803 10.12 -15.53 -34.76
C THR A 803 10.81 -15.35 -33.40
N VAL A 804 10.04 -15.29 -32.31
CA VAL A 804 10.59 -15.25 -30.95
C VAL A 804 11.38 -16.53 -30.64
N LEU A 805 10.86 -17.72 -31.02
CA LEU A 805 11.58 -18.98 -30.81
C LEU A 805 12.91 -19.06 -31.61
N THR A 806 12.94 -18.46 -32.80
CA THR A 806 14.15 -18.36 -33.64
C THR A 806 15.17 -17.41 -33.01
N TRP A 807 14.72 -16.28 -32.49
CA TRP A 807 15.59 -15.40 -31.71
C TRP A 807 16.15 -16.11 -30.48
N LEU A 808 15.30 -16.77 -29.69
CA LEU A 808 15.70 -17.49 -28.48
C LEU A 808 16.74 -18.57 -28.78
N TRP A 809 16.60 -19.23 -29.93
CA TRP A 809 17.56 -20.21 -30.42
C TRP A 809 18.94 -19.61 -30.66
N HIS A 810 19.03 -18.59 -31.51
CA HIS A 810 20.32 -18.02 -31.91
C HIS A 810 21.00 -17.24 -30.79
N THR A 811 20.21 -16.55 -29.96
CA THR A 811 20.71 -15.64 -28.93
C THR A 811 21.03 -16.36 -27.62
N VAL A 812 20.31 -17.42 -27.26
CA VAL A 812 20.43 -18.05 -25.93
C VAL A 812 20.74 -19.53 -26.01
N THR A 813 19.83 -20.35 -26.55
CA THR A 813 19.93 -21.80 -26.35
C THR A 813 21.01 -22.45 -27.21
N ASN A 814 21.22 -22.01 -28.46
CA ASN A 814 22.28 -22.57 -29.30
C ASN A 814 23.70 -22.26 -28.78
N PRO A 815 24.03 -21.02 -28.33
CA PRO A 815 25.29 -20.74 -27.64
C PRO A 815 25.55 -21.67 -26.45
N VAL A 816 24.55 -21.85 -25.57
CA VAL A 816 24.64 -22.75 -24.42
C VAL A 816 24.88 -24.20 -24.84
N LEU A 817 24.04 -24.74 -25.74
CA LEU A 817 24.16 -26.12 -26.19
C LEU A 817 25.49 -26.37 -26.93
N THR A 818 25.96 -25.40 -27.70
CA THR A 818 27.27 -25.48 -28.37
C THR A 818 28.40 -25.55 -27.35
N ARG A 819 28.32 -24.73 -26.29
CA ARG A 819 29.34 -24.72 -25.24
C ARG A 819 29.35 -26.01 -24.42
N LEU A 820 28.20 -26.66 -24.26
CA LEU A 820 28.02 -27.99 -23.68
C LEU A 820 28.46 -29.15 -24.62
N GLY A 821 28.80 -28.85 -25.88
CA GLY A 821 29.15 -29.87 -26.89
C GLY A 821 27.94 -30.58 -27.50
N HIS A 822 26.72 -30.16 -27.19
CA HIS A 822 25.47 -30.69 -27.74
C HIS A 822 25.15 -30.03 -29.09
N VAL A 823 25.95 -30.35 -30.11
CA VAL A 823 25.83 -29.77 -31.48
C VAL A 823 25.17 -30.71 -32.49
N ALA A 824 25.13 -32.01 -32.21
CA ALA A 824 24.53 -33.02 -33.08
C ALA A 824 23.14 -33.47 -32.57
N THR A 825 22.33 -34.04 -33.46
CA THR A 825 21.06 -34.70 -33.13
C THR A 825 21.32 -36.16 -32.79
N PRO A 826 21.18 -36.61 -31.52
CA PRO A 826 21.28 -38.03 -31.21
C PRO A 826 20.15 -38.80 -31.91
N GLN A 827 20.48 -39.92 -32.56
CA GLN A 827 19.49 -40.77 -33.25
C GLN A 827 18.50 -41.42 -32.26
N ASP A 828 18.95 -41.72 -31.05
CA ASP A 828 18.13 -42.30 -29.99
C ASP A 828 17.68 -41.20 -29.02
N ASP A 829 16.36 -41.07 -28.84
CA ASP A 829 15.76 -40.12 -27.90
C ASP A 829 16.02 -40.51 -26.44
N ASP A 830 16.15 -41.81 -26.12
CA ASP A 830 16.43 -42.27 -24.75
C ASP A 830 17.90 -42.03 -24.35
N ARG A 831 18.77 -41.66 -25.30
CA ARG A 831 20.20 -41.35 -25.06
C ARG A 831 20.52 -39.86 -25.15
N LYS A 832 19.50 -39.00 -25.28
CA LYS A 832 19.68 -37.54 -25.28
C LYS A 832 20.09 -37.06 -23.89
N PRO A 833 21.03 -36.10 -23.79
CA PRO A 833 21.41 -35.51 -22.51
C PRO A 833 20.25 -34.70 -21.92
N ARG A 834 20.18 -34.66 -20.58
CA ARG A 834 19.20 -33.88 -19.83
C ARG A 834 19.70 -32.46 -19.57
N VAL A 835 18.82 -31.48 -19.77
CA VAL A 835 19.08 -30.07 -19.43
C VAL A 835 17.91 -29.53 -18.62
N TRP A 836 18.21 -29.00 -17.43
CA TRP A 836 17.25 -28.24 -16.63
C TRP A 836 17.43 -26.75 -16.89
N TRP A 837 16.43 -26.12 -17.50
CA TRP A 837 16.38 -24.69 -17.70
C TRP A 837 15.86 -24.01 -16.43
N CYS A 838 16.63 -23.07 -15.91
CA CYS A 838 16.31 -22.27 -14.74
C CYS A 838 16.28 -20.78 -15.13
N PRO A 839 15.25 -20.34 -15.86
CA PRO A 839 15.17 -18.93 -16.27
C PRO A 839 14.98 -18.02 -15.06
N VAL A 840 15.62 -16.85 -15.09
CA VAL A 840 15.60 -15.86 -14.00
C VAL A 840 14.81 -14.63 -14.43
N GLY A 841 14.01 -14.09 -13.51
CA GLY A 841 13.26 -12.85 -13.72
C GLY A 841 12.42 -12.86 -15.00
N GLY A 842 12.56 -11.79 -15.80
CA GLY A 842 11.80 -11.58 -17.03
C GLY A 842 11.93 -12.68 -18.09
N MET A 843 12.91 -13.57 -17.99
CA MET A 843 13.09 -14.68 -18.92
C MET A 843 12.14 -15.86 -18.66
N ALA A 844 11.52 -15.93 -17.47
CA ALA A 844 10.68 -17.06 -17.04
C ALA A 844 9.56 -17.46 -18.01
N PRO A 845 8.86 -16.54 -18.71
CA PRO A 845 7.79 -16.90 -19.63
C PRO A 845 8.23 -17.57 -20.94
N LEU A 846 9.54 -17.60 -21.25
CA LEU A 846 10.04 -18.06 -22.54
C LEU A 846 10.12 -19.60 -22.63
N PRO A 847 9.65 -20.22 -23.73
CA PRO A 847 9.67 -21.66 -23.93
C PRO A 847 11.05 -22.16 -24.44
N PHE A 848 12.08 -22.13 -23.59
CA PHE A 848 13.43 -22.61 -23.91
C PHE A 848 13.47 -23.98 -24.58
N HIS A 849 12.64 -24.92 -24.12
CA HIS A 849 12.55 -26.26 -24.71
C HIS A 849 12.14 -26.24 -26.19
N ALA A 850 11.37 -25.25 -26.63
CA ALA A 850 10.82 -25.12 -27.98
C ALA A 850 11.70 -24.27 -28.92
N ALA A 851 12.76 -23.63 -28.40
CA ALA A 851 13.65 -22.79 -29.20
C ALA A 851 14.26 -23.59 -30.36
N GLY A 852 14.24 -23.01 -31.56
CA GLY A 852 14.82 -23.59 -32.76
C GLY A 852 14.87 -22.59 -33.90
N ASP A 853 15.61 -22.91 -34.95
CA ASP A 853 15.65 -22.11 -36.17
C ASP A 853 14.43 -22.41 -37.05
N TYR A 854 13.47 -21.48 -37.07
CA TYR A 854 12.25 -21.55 -37.88
C TYR A 854 12.26 -20.56 -39.06
N SER A 855 13.43 -20.01 -39.41
CA SER A 855 13.57 -18.98 -40.46
C SER A 855 13.26 -19.48 -41.87
N ARG A 856 13.39 -20.80 -42.12
CA ARG A 856 13.09 -21.43 -43.41
C ARG A 856 11.72 -22.09 -43.38
N ALA A 857 10.80 -21.55 -44.17
CA ALA A 857 9.44 -22.07 -44.32
C ALA A 857 9.44 -23.52 -44.86
N GLY A 858 9.27 -24.52 -43.98
CA GLY A 858 8.85 -25.87 -44.38
C GLY A 858 9.45 -27.05 -43.64
N ALA A 859 10.59 -26.92 -42.96
CA ALA A 859 11.13 -27.97 -42.09
C ALA A 859 12.21 -27.39 -41.19
N VAL A 860 12.14 -27.66 -39.88
CA VAL A 860 13.33 -27.61 -39.03
C VAL A 860 14.34 -28.56 -39.67
N THR A 861 15.49 -28.05 -40.13
CA THR A 861 16.59 -28.93 -40.53
C THR A 861 16.93 -29.77 -39.30
N GLY A 862 16.71 -31.07 -39.34
CA GLY A 862 16.85 -31.94 -38.17
C GLY A 862 18.16 -31.65 -37.44
N GLY A 863 18.08 -31.12 -36.21
CA GLY A 863 19.24 -30.70 -35.42
C GLY A 863 19.43 -29.21 -35.18
N SER A 864 18.51 -28.36 -35.65
CA SER A 864 18.54 -26.91 -35.40
C SER A 864 17.47 -26.48 -34.38
N SER A 865 17.21 -27.28 -33.35
CA SER A 865 16.32 -26.93 -32.24
C SER A 865 16.72 -27.62 -30.93
N VAL A 866 16.29 -27.06 -29.80
CA VAL A 866 16.49 -27.65 -28.47
C VAL A 866 15.83 -29.03 -28.40
N LEU A 867 14.60 -29.15 -28.89
CA LEU A 867 13.86 -30.42 -29.02
C LEU A 867 14.59 -31.50 -29.82
N ASP A 868 15.53 -31.16 -30.70
CA ASP A 868 16.28 -32.18 -31.45
C ASP A 868 17.56 -32.62 -30.72
N ARG A 869 18.10 -31.80 -29.81
CA ARG A 869 19.42 -32.02 -29.21
C ARG A 869 19.37 -32.56 -27.79
N VAL A 870 18.40 -32.12 -26.97
CA VAL A 870 18.36 -32.42 -25.53
C VAL A 870 16.94 -32.69 -25.05
N VAL A 871 16.82 -33.40 -23.92
CA VAL A 871 15.54 -33.53 -23.20
C VAL A 871 15.49 -32.46 -22.13
N SER A 872 14.53 -31.55 -22.27
CA SER A 872 14.41 -30.36 -21.42
C SER A 872 13.54 -30.61 -20.20
N SER A 873 13.95 -30.03 -19.08
CA SER A 873 13.15 -29.90 -17.85
C SER A 873 13.33 -28.48 -17.32
N TYR A 874 12.49 -28.08 -16.38
CA TYR A 874 12.55 -26.76 -15.75
C TYR A 874 12.70 -26.91 -14.24
N THR A 875 13.35 -25.93 -13.62
CA THR A 875 13.40 -25.77 -12.17
C THR A 875 13.41 -24.30 -11.81
N THR A 876 12.97 -23.98 -10.59
CA THR A 876 12.94 -22.63 -10.04
C THR A 876 14.23 -22.30 -9.28
N THR A 877 14.78 -23.30 -8.59
CA THR A 877 15.99 -23.22 -7.75
C THR A 877 16.67 -24.59 -7.71
N LEU A 878 17.97 -24.63 -7.44
CA LEU A 878 18.68 -25.88 -7.18
C LEU A 878 18.13 -26.58 -5.93
N ARG A 879 17.79 -25.82 -4.89
CA ARG A 879 17.18 -26.37 -3.66
C ARG A 879 15.89 -27.13 -3.92
N SER A 880 15.04 -26.63 -4.81
CA SER A 880 13.78 -27.30 -5.14
C SER A 880 14.02 -28.62 -5.87
N LEU A 881 15.02 -28.64 -6.76
CA LEU A 881 15.42 -29.85 -7.48
C LEU A 881 16.01 -30.91 -6.52
N GLU A 882 16.94 -30.50 -5.66
CA GLU A 882 17.56 -31.37 -4.63
C GLU A 882 16.51 -31.98 -3.70
N ARG A 883 15.60 -31.15 -3.18
CA ARG A 883 14.52 -31.59 -2.30
C ARG A 883 13.65 -32.65 -3.00
N ASN A 884 13.27 -32.40 -4.25
CA ASN A 884 12.43 -33.33 -5.00
C ASN A 884 13.14 -34.67 -5.26
N SER A 885 14.44 -34.63 -5.56
CA SER A 885 15.27 -35.83 -5.71
C SER A 885 15.43 -36.61 -4.40
N ALA A 886 15.54 -35.92 -3.26
CA ALA A 886 15.80 -36.53 -1.94
C ALA A 886 14.57 -37.10 -1.22
N MET A 887 13.34 -36.72 -1.64
CA MET A 887 12.09 -37.17 -1.01
C MET A 887 11.93 -38.70 -1.08
N PRO A 888 11.55 -39.44 -0.02
CA PRO A 888 11.32 -40.89 -0.12
C PRO A 888 10.15 -41.21 -1.06
N VAL A 889 10.31 -42.22 -1.93
CA VAL A 889 9.17 -42.78 -2.69
C VAL A 889 8.35 -43.68 -1.79
N ALA A 890 7.07 -43.36 -1.59
CA ALA A 890 6.15 -44.23 -0.87
C ALA A 890 6.09 -45.63 -1.52
N HIS A 891 6.32 -46.68 -0.73
CA HIS A 891 6.41 -48.08 -1.18
C HIS A 891 5.03 -48.73 -1.45
N SER A 892 3.99 -47.97 -1.77
CA SER A 892 2.67 -48.53 -2.11
C SER A 892 2.51 -48.74 -3.62
N ASP A 893 1.65 -49.70 -3.97
CA ASP A 893 1.17 -49.95 -5.33
C ASP A 893 0.75 -48.64 -6.03
N SER A 894 0.98 -48.55 -7.33
CA SER A 894 0.90 -47.35 -8.18
C SER A 894 -0.52 -46.76 -8.29
N SER A 895 -1.00 -46.08 -7.25
CA SER A 895 -2.33 -45.46 -7.25
C SER A 895 -2.33 -44.13 -8.02
N THR A 896 -3.19 -44.03 -9.05
CA THR A 896 -3.41 -42.83 -9.86
C THR A 896 -4.79 -42.25 -9.58
N VAL A 897 -4.91 -40.92 -9.42
CA VAL A 897 -6.20 -40.22 -9.40
C VAL A 897 -6.37 -39.40 -10.67
N ILE A 898 -7.55 -39.51 -11.30
CA ILE A 898 -7.96 -38.71 -12.46
C ILE A 898 -9.06 -37.75 -12.00
N VAL A 899 -8.87 -36.46 -12.28
CA VAL A 899 -9.75 -35.35 -11.88
C VAL A 899 -10.33 -34.70 -13.14
N PRO A 900 -11.49 -35.19 -13.65
CA PRO A 900 -12.05 -34.70 -14.91
C PRO A 900 -13.16 -33.65 -14.70
N VAL A 901 -13.07 -32.52 -15.40
CA VAL A 901 -14.09 -31.46 -15.38
C VAL A 901 -14.52 -31.11 -16.82
N PRO A 902 -15.31 -31.98 -17.48
CA PRO A 902 -15.70 -31.77 -18.89
C PRO A 902 -16.70 -30.63 -19.07
N ASP A 903 -17.59 -30.43 -18.10
CA ASP A 903 -18.71 -29.48 -18.19
C ASP A 903 -18.51 -28.30 -17.25
N VAL A 904 -18.07 -27.17 -17.81
CA VAL A 904 -18.04 -25.86 -17.13
C VAL A 904 -18.99 -24.91 -17.86
N PRO A 905 -19.92 -24.24 -17.15
CA PRO A 905 -20.85 -23.30 -17.78
C PRO A 905 -20.14 -22.25 -18.65
N GLY A 906 -20.49 -22.19 -19.94
CA GLY A 906 -19.91 -21.25 -20.91
C GLY A 906 -18.57 -21.65 -21.53
N ALA A 907 -17.90 -22.69 -21.04
CA ALA A 907 -16.60 -23.15 -21.54
C ALA A 907 -16.40 -24.68 -21.45
N PRO A 908 -17.18 -25.49 -22.19
CA PRO A 908 -17.09 -26.95 -22.12
C PRO A 908 -15.78 -27.49 -22.71
N LEU A 909 -15.19 -28.50 -22.07
CA LEU A 909 -14.00 -29.22 -22.51
C LEU A 909 -14.39 -30.59 -23.08
N ARG A 910 -14.50 -30.68 -24.40
CA ARG A 910 -15.06 -31.87 -25.09
C ARG A 910 -14.04 -33.01 -25.17
N GLY A 911 -12.75 -32.70 -25.11
CA GLY A 911 -11.62 -33.62 -25.16
C GLY A 911 -11.49 -34.44 -23.89
N VAL A 912 -11.82 -33.86 -22.73
CA VAL A 912 -11.73 -34.49 -21.41
C VAL A 912 -12.44 -35.85 -21.36
N THR A 913 -13.61 -35.99 -21.98
CA THR A 913 -14.34 -37.28 -21.97
C THR A 913 -13.54 -38.37 -22.70
N ARG A 914 -12.94 -38.03 -23.85
CA ARG A 914 -12.11 -38.95 -24.63
C ARG A 914 -10.79 -39.24 -23.90
N GLU A 915 -10.16 -38.21 -23.34
CA GLU A 915 -8.94 -38.30 -22.54
C GLU A 915 -9.12 -39.31 -21.40
N VAL A 916 -10.13 -39.11 -20.55
CA VAL A 916 -10.41 -39.98 -19.39
C VAL A 916 -10.67 -41.43 -19.81
N GLN A 917 -11.44 -41.65 -20.89
CA GLN A 917 -11.72 -42.99 -21.41
C GLN A 917 -10.44 -43.69 -21.86
N SER A 918 -9.57 -42.99 -22.61
CA SER A 918 -8.29 -43.55 -23.07
C SER A 918 -7.32 -43.77 -21.92
N LEU A 919 -7.22 -42.86 -20.96
CA LEU A 919 -6.35 -42.99 -19.79
C LEU A 919 -6.78 -44.17 -18.90
N SER A 920 -8.09 -44.35 -18.68
CA SER A 920 -8.61 -45.48 -17.89
C SER A 920 -8.27 -46.84 -18.51
N ALA A 921 -8.05 -46.91 -19.83
CA ALA A 921 -7.66 -48.14 -20.51
C ALA A 921 -6.18 -48.51 -20.31
N VAL A 922 -5.30 -47.52 -20.12
CA VAL A 922 -3.85 -47.73 -19.89
C VAL A 922 -3.47 -47.64 -18.41
N LEU A 923 -4.38 -47.15 -17.57
CA LEU A 923 -4.24 -47.04 -16.12
C LEU A 923 -5.43 -47.74 -15.43
N PRO A 924 -5.48 -49.08 -15.44
CA PRO A 924 -6.65 -49.82 -14.94
C PRO A 924 -6.94 -49.61 -13.45
N ASP A 925 -5.92 -49.27 -12.65
CA ASP A 925 -6.05 -48.98 -11.22
C ASP A 925 -6.31 -47.49 -10.92
N ALA A 926 -6.58 -46.66 -11.93
CA ALA A 926 -6.84 -45.24 -11.73
C ALA A 926 -8.22 -45.01 -11.11
N ARG A 927 -8.25 -44.19 -10.06
CA ARG A 927 -9.48 -43.68 -9.46
C ARG A 927 -9.93 -42.41 -10.18
N VAL A 928 -11.03 -42.50 -10.94
CA VAL A 928 -11.67 -41.32 -11.55
C VAL A 928 -12.62 -40.68 -10.53
N LEU A 929 -12.46 -39.38 -10.26
CA LEU A 929 -13.38 -38.63 -9.40
C LEU A 929 -14.64 -38.22 -10.19
N ALA A 930 -15.79 -38.80 -9.85
CA ALA A 930 -17.07 -38.50 -10.52
C ALA A 930 -17.57 -37.07 -10.26
N SER A 931 -17.28 -36.51 -9.09
CA SER A 931 -17.60 -35.12 -8.73
C SER A 931 -16.36 -34.50 -8.09
N PRO A 932 -15.47 -33.89 -8.90
CA PRO A 932 -14.25 -33.29 -8.41
C PRO A 932 -14.57 -31.94 -7.76
N THR A 933 -14.86 -31.96 -6.47
CA THR A 933 -14.95 -30.79 -5.59
C THR A 933 -13.60 -30.51 -4.94
N ARG A 934 -13.38 -29.31 -4.42
CA ARG A 934 -12.17 -28.96 -3.66
C ARG A 934 -11.91 -29.97 -2.54
N GLY A 935 -12.93 -30.25 -1.73
CA GLY A 935 -12.82 -31.21 -0.63
C GLY A 935 -12.49 -32.64 -1.09
N ALA A 936 -13.08 -33.11 -2.20
CA ALA A 936 -12.80 -34.43 -2.74
C ALA A 936 -11.36 -34.56 -3.26
N VAL A 937 -10.85 -33.53 -3.95
CA VAL A 937 -9.47 -33.50 -4.46
C VAL A 937 -8.47 -33.47 -3.30
N LEU A 938 -8.64 -32.56 -2.34
CA LEU A 938 -7.75 -32.45 -1.17
C LEU A 938 -7.71 -33.75 -0.34
N SER A 939 -8.81 -34.50 -0.30
CA SER A 939 -8.87 -35.81 0.37
C SER A 939 -8.21 -36.93 -0.45
N ALA A 940 -8.20 -36.82 -1.78
CA ALA A 940 -7.63 -37.84 -2.66
C ALA A 940 -6.11 -37.73 -2.80
N LEU A 941 -5.55 -36.53 -2.93
CA LEU A 941 -4.13 -36.30 -3.22
C LEU A 941 -3.15 -37.01 -2.24
N PRO A 942 -3.37 -37.03 -0.91
CA PRO A 942 -2.49 -37.73 0.03
C PRO A 942 -2.37 -39.24 -0.18
N ASN A 943 -3.32 -39.84 -0.89
CA ASN A 943 -3.44 -41.28 -1.06
C ASN A 943 -2.99 -41.78 -2.46
N HIS A 944 -2.53 -40.88 -3.34
CA HIS A 944 -2.18 -41.21 -4.72
C HIS A 944 -0.77 -40.71 -5.09
N ARG A 945 -0.03 -41.53 -5.83
CA ARG A 945 1.32 -41.19 -6.33
C ARG A 945 1.28 -40.35 -7.59
N ILE A 946 0.24 -40.55 -8.41
CA ILE A 946 0.04 -39.84 -9.66
C ILE A 946 -1.30 -39.11 -9.61
N ALA A 947 -1.32 -37.85 -10.00
CA ALA A 947 -2.54 -37.08 -10.18
C ALA A 947 -2.61 -36.53 -11.60
N HIS A 948 -3.72 -36.78 -12.29
CA HIS A 948 -4.00 -36.23 -13.62
C HIS A 948 -5.22 -35.32 -13.52
N PHE A 949 -5.04 -34.04 -13.83
CA PHE A 949 -6.10 -33.04 -13.87
C PHE A 949 -6.44 -32.73 -15.30
N ALA A 950 -7.71 -32.88 -15.67
CA ALA A 950 -8.25 -32.55 -16.98
C ALA A 950 -9.37 -31.52 -16.79
N CYS A 951 -8.99 -30.25 -16.70
CA CYS A 951 -9.86 -29.14 -16.27
C CYS A 951 -9.32 -27.78 -16.72
N HIS A 952 -10.07 -26.70 -16.53
CA HIS A 952 -9.53 -25.35 -16.74
C HIS A 952 -8.59 -24.94 -15.60
N GLY A 953 -7.55 -24.19 -15.94
CA GLY A 953 -6.75 -23.43 -14.99
C GLY A 953 -7.01 -21.94 -15.15
N TYR A 954 -6.95 -21.19 -14.05
CA TYR A 954 -7.04 -19.74 -14.05
C TYR A 954 -5.88 -19.15 -13.27
N ALA A 955 -5.00 -18.41 -13.96
CA ALA A 955 -3.91 -17.67 -13.36
C ALA A 955 -4.38 -16.26 -12.98
N ASP A 956 -4.45 -15.98 -11.67
CA ASP A 956 -4.77 -14.66 -11.16
C ASP A 956 -3.47 -13.84 -11.05
N ILE A 957 -3.27 -12.92 -12.01
CA ILE A 957 -2.05 -12.11 -12.09
C ILE A 957 -1.97 -11.08 -10.95
N ALA A 958 -3.11 -10.65 -10.41
CA ALA A 958 -3.15 -9.68 -9.31
C ALA A 958 -2.91 -10.36 -7.96
N ARG A 959 -3.46 -11.57 -7.77
CA ARG A 959 -3.32 -12.38 -6.55
C ARG A 959 -2.89 -13.81 -6.90
N PRO A 960 -1.59 -14.05 -7.18
CA PRO A 960 -1.12 -15.35 -7.66
C PRO A 960 -1.44 -16.53 -6.73
N SER A 961 -1.53 -16.31 -5.41
CA SER A 961 -2.02 -17.31 -4.42
C SER A 961 -3.43 -17.83 -4.72
N GLU A 962 -4.29 -16.99 -5.31
CA GLU A 962 -5.70 -17.25 -5.64
C GLU A 962 -5.89 -17.85 -7.04
N SER A 963 -4.78 -18.04 -7.78
CA SER A 963 -4.79 -18.85 -9.00
C SER A 963 -5.30 -20.24 -8.66
N ARG A 964 -6.13 -20.81 -9.54
CA ARG A 964 -6.97 -21.96 -9.18
C ARG A 964 -7.17 -22.92 -10.34
N LEU A 965 -7.38 -24.18 -9.98
CA LEU A 965 -7.94 -25.17 -10.89
C LEU A 965 -9.47 -25.11 -10.79
N ILE A 966 -10.15 -25.05 -11.94
CA ILE A 966 -11.60 -24.92 -12.00
C ILE A 966 -12.22 -26.30 -11.79
N LEU A 967 -12.67 -26.52 -10.56
CA LEU A 967 -13.39 -27.71 -10.10
C LEU A 967 -14.91 -27.50 -10.16
N THR A 968 -15.71 -28.50 -9.80
CA THR A 968 -17.18 -28.40 -9.87
C THR A 968 -17.81 -27.35 -8.94
N ASP A 969 -17.13 -27.02 -7.83
CA ASP A 969 -17.53 -26.06 -6.79
C ASP A 969 -16.75 -24.75 -6.83
N TYR A 970 -16.04 -24.45 -7.93
CA TYR A 970 -15.09 -23.33 -8.02
C TYR A 970 -15.69 -21.93 -7.74
N VAL A 971 -17.01 -21.76 -7.91
CA VAL A 971 -17.70 -20.49 -7.64
C VAL A 971 -17.80 -20.23 -6.13
N THR A 972 -17.96 -21.28 -5.33
CA THR A 972 -18.19 -21.20 -3.88
C THR A 972 -16.96 -21.59 -3.06
N ASP A 973 -16.18 -22.59 -3.50
CA ASP A 973 -15.01 -23.11 -2.78
C ASP A 973 -13.88 -23.49 -3.77
N PRO A 974 -13.16 -22.52 -4.37
CA PRO A 974 -12.15 -22.78 -5.39
C PRO A 974 -10.89 -23.47 -4.84
N LEU A 975 -10.34 -24.45 -5.56
CA LEU A 975 -9.05 -25.06 -5.22
C LEU A 975 -7.89 -24.16 -5.67
N THR A 976 -7.24 -23.49 -4.73
CA THR A 976 -6.22 -22.45 -4.99
C THR A 976 -4.78 -22.95 -4.91
N VAL A 977 -3.84 -22.16 -5.46
CA VAL A 977 -2.39 -22.31 -5.26
C VAL A 977 -2.03 -22.34 -3.77
N ALA A 978 -2.69 -21.51 -2.96
CA ALA A 978 -2.50 -21.50 -1.52
C ALA A 978 -2.90 -22.82 -0.86
N ASP A 979 -4.03 -23.43 -1.25
CA ASP A 979 -4.46 -24.72 -0.73
C ASP A 979 -3.48 -25.85 -1.07
N ILE A 980 -3.07 -25.93 -2.34
CA ILE A 980 -2.19 -26.99 -2.83
C ILE A 980 -0.81 -26.88 -2.18
N SER A 981 -0.22 -25.68 -2.10
CA SER A 981 1.13 -25.47 -1.57
C SER A 981 1.30 -25.89 -0.11
N ARG A 982 0.21 -25.90 0.69
CA ARG A 982 0.22 -26.29 2.10
C ARG A 982 0.33 -27.80 2.28
N LEU A 983 -0.15 -28.59 1.31
CA LEU A 983 -0.10 -30.04 1.39
C LEU A 983 1.34 -30.54 1.61
N GLN A 984 1.46 -31.69 2.26
CA GLN A 984 2.73 -32.38 2.46
C GLN A 984 2.57 -33.83 1.98
N LEU A 985 2.87 -34.02 0.71
CA LEU A 985 2.66 -35.24 -0.05
C LEU A 985 4.00 -35.95 -0.28
N SER A 986 3.92 -37.25 -0.53
CA SER A 986 5.02 -38.06 -1.07
C SER A 986 4.58 -38.63 -2.41
N ALA A 987 4.40 -37.73 -3.38
CA ALA A 987 3.84 -38.04 -4.69
C ALA A 987 4.89 -37.92 -5.80
N GLU A 988 4.67 -38.57 -6.93
CA GLU A 988 5.66 -38.65 -8.00
C GLU A 988 5.36 -37.71 -9.16
N LEU A 989 4.15 -37.77 -9.71
CA LEU A 989 3.81 -37.08 -10.95
C LEU A 989 2.45 -36.39 -10.86
N ALA A 990 2.42 -35.09 -11.07
CA ALA A 990 1.20 -34.36 -11.38
C ALA A 990 1.19 -34.00 -12.87
N PHE A 991 0.16 -34.45 -13.60
CA PHE A 991 -0.09 -34.04 -14.98
C PHE A 991 -1.22 -33.02 -14.97
N LEU A 992 -0.92 -31.75 -15.27
CA LEU A 992 -1.89 -30.68 -15.30
C LEU A 992 -2.30 -30.41 -16.76
N SER A 993 -3.29 -31.19 -17.25
CA SER A 993 -4.01 -30.94 -18.51
C SER A 993 -4.98 -29.77 -18.28
N ALA A 994 -4.38 -28.59 -18.10
CA ALA A 994 -5.06 -27.35 -17.74
C ALA A 994 -4.30 -26.13 -18.26
N CYS A 995 -5.03 -25.06 -18.58
CA CYS A 995 -4.47 -23.81 -19.10
C CYS A 995 -3.67 -23.03 -18.04
N ASP A 996 -2.64 -22.30 -18.49
CA ASP A 996 -1.94 -21.25 -17.72
C ASP A 996 -1.35 -21.69 -16.37
N THR A 997 -0.98 -22.97 -16.23
CA THR A 997 -0.57 -23.54 -14.93
C THR A 997 0.83 -23.10 -14.48
N THR A 998 1.66 -22.61 -15.40
CA THR A 998 3.04 -22.15 -15.13
C THR A 998 3.20 -20.64 -15.33
N VAL A 999 2.10 -19.90 -15.28
CA VAL A 999 2.10 -18.43 -15.46
C VAL A 999 2.31 -17.74 -14.11
N THR A 1000 3.34 -16.89 -14.04
CA THR A 1000 3.64 -16.02 -12.89
C THR A 1000 3.68 -14.57 -13.34
N PRO A 1001 3.21 -13.60 -12.53
CA PRO A 1001 3.43 -12.18 -12.83
C PRO A 1001 4.92 -11.86 -12.93
N SER A 1002 5.31 -10.98 -13.86
CA SER A 1002 6.71 -10.59 -14.09
C SER A 1002 7.41 -10.08 -12.82
N ARG A 1003 6.69 -9.35 -11.96
CA ARG A 1003 7.19 -8.81 -10.69
C ARG A 1003 7.48 -9.88 -9.63
N LEU A 1004 6.95 -11.09 -9.80
CA LEU A 1004 7.14 -12.23 -8.91
C LEU A 1004 7.77 -13.42 -9.64
N ALA A 1005 8.37 -13.19 -10.81
CA ALA A 1005 8.93 -14.26 -11.64
C ALA A 1005 10.00 -15.11 -10.92
N ASP A 1006 10.69 -14.52 -9.95
CA ASP A 1006 11.71 -15.19 -9.13
C ASP A 1006 11.13 -15.98 -7.94
N GLU A 1007 9.83 -15.87 -7.66
CA GLU A 1007 9.15 -16.55 -6.53
C GLU A 1007 8.36 -17.81 -6.93
N ALA A 1008 8.15 -18.02 -8.23
CA ALA A 1008 7.44 -19.19 -8.78
C ALA A 1008 6.05 -19.43 -8.14
N VAL A 1009 5.30 -18.36 -7.88
CA VAL A 1009 3.93 -18.44 -7.34
C VAL A 1009 2.94 -18.73 -8.46
N HIS A 1010 2.82 -20.01 -8.83
CA HIS A 1010 1.90 -20.51 -9.87
C HIS A 1010 1.47 -21.96 -9.55
N ILE A 1011 0.48 -22.48 -10.29
CA ILE A 1011 -0.13 -23.81 -10.03
C ILE A 1011 0.91 -24.93 -10.07
N THR A 1012 1.74 -24.99 -11.12
CA THR A 1012 2.81 -25.99 -11.24
C THR A 1012 3.79 -25.94 -10.06
N GLY A 1013 4.16 -24.75 -9.60
CA GLY A 1013 5.04 -24.54 -8.44
C GLY A 1013 4.37 -24.96 -7.13
N ALA A 1014 3.06 -24.77 -7.01
CA ALA A 1014 2.28 -25.23 -5.86
C ALA A 1014 2.32 -26.76 -5.72
N PHE A 1015 2.14 -27.50 -6.83
CA PHE A 1015 2.24 -28.96 -6.83
C PHE A 1015 3.64 -29.45 -6.50
N GLN A 1016 4.69 -28.77 -6.99
CA GLN A 1016 6.04 -29.05 -6.52
C GLN A 1016 6.13 -28.85 -5.02
N LEU A 1017 5.79 -27.66 -4.50
CA LEU A 1017 5.86 -27.36 -3.06
C LEU A 1017 5.09 -28.37 -2.21
N ALA A 1018 3.92 -28.81 -2.68
CA ALA A 1018 3.07 -29.83 -2.07
C ALA A 1018 3.78 -31.17 -1.88
N GLY A 1019 4.75 -31.51 -2.73
CA GLY A 1019 5.53 -32.75 -2.63
C GLY A 1019 5.49 -33.65 -3.85
N PHE A 1020 4.99 -33.18 -5.00
CA PHE A 1020 5.18 -33.88 -6.28
C PHE A 1020 6.61 -33.70 -6.77
N ARG A 1021 7.29 -34.80 -7.09
CA ARG A 1021 8.66 -34.78 -7.62
C ARG A 1021 8.74 -34.16 -9.01
N GLN A 1022 7.75 -34.46 -9.83
CA GLN A 1022 7.62 -34.02 -11.20
C GLN A 1022 6.22 -33.47 -11.45
N VAL A 1023 6.15 -32.39 -12.22
CA VAL A 1023 4.90 -31.77 -12.63
C VAL A 1023 4.98 -31.45 -14.11
N ILE A 1024 3.96 -31.83 -14.86
CA ILE A 1024 3.74 -31.38 -16.24
C ILE A 1024 2.71 -30.26 -16.18
N GLY A 1025 3.10 -29.10 -16.71
CA GLY A 1025 2.25 -27.92 -16.78
C GLY A 1025 2.38 -27.22 -18.12
N THR A 1026 1.73 -26.07 -18.23
CA THR A 1026 1.54 -25.30 -19.46
C THR A 1026 1.95 -23.85 -19.25
N LEU A 1027 2.64 -23.27 -20.24
CA LEU A 1027 3.06 -21.86 -20.25
C LEU A 1027 1.96 -20.90 -20.72
N TRP A 1028 0.90 -21.42 -21.34
CA TRP A 1028 -0.27 -20.68 -21.81
C TRP A 1028 -1.47 -21.61 -22.02
N ALA A 1029 -2.63 -21.03 -22.35
CA ALA A 1029 -3.85 -21.76 -22.72
C ALA A 1029 -3.64 -22.72 -23.91
N VAL A 1030 -4.05 -23.98 -23.74
CA VAL A 1030 -3.85 -25.07 -24.71
C VAL A 1030 -5.17 -25.47 -25.37
N ASP A 1031 -5.08 -26.08 -26.57
CA ASP A 1031 -6.24 -26.64 -27.26
C ASP A 1031 -6.65 -27.97 -26.61
N ASP A 1032 -7.93 -28.08 -26.26
CA ASP A 1032 -8.54 -29.21 -25.55
C ASP A 1032 -8.35 -30.57 -26.28
N GLN A 1033 -8.45 -30.61 -27.61
CA GLN A 1033 -8.29 -31.87 -28.35
C GLN A 1033 -6.83 -32.27 -28.48
N VAL A 1034 -5.96 -31.28 -28.74
CA VAL A 1034 -4.51 -31.52 -28.87
C VAL A 1034 -3.91 -31.93 -27.53
N GLU A 1035 -4.35 -31.32 -26.43
CA GLU A 1035 -3.90 -31.68 -25.08
C GLU A 1035 -4.33 -33.11 -24.73
N ALA A 1036 -5.56 -33.51 -25.03
CA ALA A 1036 -6.02 -34.89 -24.86
C ALA A 1036 -5.16 -35.88 -25.65
N ASP A 1037 -4.82 -35.58 -26.91
CA ASP A 1037 -3.94 -36.43 -27.73
C ASP A 1037 -2.52 -36.51 -27.14
N LEU A 1038 -2.00 -35.42 -26.57
CA LEU A 1038 -0.70 -35.39 -25.89
C LEU A 1038 -0.70 -36.25 -24.62
N ALA A 1039 -1.71 -36.10 -23.76
CA ALA A 1039 -1.84 -36.87 -22.53
C ALA A 1039 -1.97 -38.37 -22.81
N ILE A 1040 -2.73 -38.74 -23.85
CA ILE A 1040 -2.85 -40.13 -24.31
C ILE A 1040 -1.48 -40.67 -24.76
N ASP A 1041 -0.76 -39.97 -25.65
CA ASP A 1041 0.57 -40.40 -26.12
C ASP A 1041 1.58 -40.49 -24.96
N PHE A 1042 1.49 -39.57 -24.00
CA PHE A 1042 2.32 -39.54 -22.79
C PHE A 1042 2.10 -40.79 -21.93
N TYR A 1043 0.87 -41.08 -21.50
CA TYR A 1043 0.61 -42.23 -20.62
C TYR A 1043 0.78 -43.57 -21.32
N HIS A 1044 0.50 -43.67 -22.62
CA HIS A 1044 0.85 -44.87 -23.40
C HIS A 1044 2.36 -45.17 -23.33
N ARG A 1045 3.23 -44.16 -23.26
CA ARG A 1045 4.68 -44.38 -23.13
C ARG A 1045 5.08 -44.77 -21.72
N LEU A 1046 4.51 -44.14 -20.68
CA LEU A 1046 4.83 -44.47 -19.29
C LEU A 1046 4.43 -45.90 -18.91
N THR A 1047 3.36 -46.42 -19.53
CA THR A 1047 2.77 -47.72 -19.21
C THR A 1047 3.10 -48.81 -20.24
N ASN A 1048 3.95 -48.49 -21.22
CA ASN A 1048 4.21 -49.34 -22.38
C ASN A 1048 2.90 -49.88 -23.01
N GLY A 1049 1.95 -48.98 -23.25
CA GLY A 1049 0.64 -49.29 -23.80
C GLY A 1049 -0.32 -49.98 -22.81
N GLY A 1050 -0.17 -49.74 -21.51
CA GLY A 1050 -0.95 -50.40 -20.46
C GLY A 1050 -0.42 -51.79 -20.04
N THR A 1051 0.77 -52.18 -20.51
CA THR A 1051 1.38 -53.48 -20.18
C THR A 1051 2.24 -53.46 -18.91
N THR A 1052 2.65 -52.28 -18.47
CA THR A 1052 3.42 -52.07 -17.24
C THR A 1052 2.80 -50.96 -16.39
N ALA A 1053 3.12 -50.97 -15.09
CA ALA A 1053 2.79 -49.84 -14.22
C ALA A 1053 3.51 -48.55 -14.72
N PRO A 1054 2.97 -47.36 -14.45
CA PRO A 1054 3.54 -46.11 -14.96
C PRO A 1054 4.97 -45.88 -14.47
N GLU A 1055 5.92 -45.83 -15.40
CA GLU A 1055 7.33 -45.50 -15.12
C GLU A 1055 7.51 -43.98 -15.06
N THR A 1056 7.16 -43.37 -13.93
CA THR A 1056 7.22 -41.91 -13.72
C THR A 1056 8.60 -41.30 -14.00
N ALA A 1057 9.69 -42.03 -13.71
CA ALA A 1057 11.06 -41.61 -14.06
C ALA A 1057 11.25 -41.29 -15.56
N ARG A 1058 10.41 -41.84 -16.45
CA ARG A 1058 10.44 -41.59 -17.89
C ARG A 1058 9.58 -40.42 -18.36
N ALA A 1059 8.84 -39.76 -17.46
CA ALA A 1059 7.98 -38.61 -17.79
C ALA A 1059 8.66 -37.54 -18.68
N PRO A 1060 9.88 -37.05 -18.40
CA PRO A 1060 10.52 -36.03 -19.25
C PRO A 1060 10.74 -36.52 -20.68
N TYR A 1061 11.10 -37.79 -20.87
CA TYR A 1061 11.28 -38.40 -22.19
C TYR A 1061 9.95 -38.65 -22.90
N ALA A 1062 8.92 -39.07 -22.16
CA ALA A 1062 7.58 -39.27 -22.68
C ALA A 1062 6.98 -37.95 -23.19
N LEU A 1063 7.09 -36.87 -22.40
CA LEU A 1063 6.63 -35.54 -22.80
C LEU A 1063 7.43 -35.03 -24.01
N HIS A 1064 8.75 -35.15 -23.99
CA HIS A 1064 9.61 -34.74 -25.09
C HIS A 1064 9.19 -35.38 -26.43
N ARG A 1065 8.92 -36.69 -26.42
CA ARG A 1065 8.47 -37.41 -27.62
C ARG A 1065 7.08 -36.97 -28.09
N ALA A 1066 6.14 -36.79 -27.16
CA ALA A 1066 4.80 -36.33 -27.47
C ALA A 1066 4.83 -34.91 -28.11
N VAL A 1067 5.60 -33.99 -27.53
CA VAL A 1067 5.79 -32.63 -28.06
C VAL A 1067 6.46 -32.64 -29.44
N ARG A 1068 7.48 -33.48 -29.67
CA ARG A 1068 8.10 -33.62 -31.00
C ARG A 1068 7.12 -34.13 -32.05
N LYS A 1069 6.26 -35.08 -31.68
CA LYS A 1069 5.20 -35.60 -32.55
C LYS A 1069 4.20 -34.50 -32.92
N LEU A 1070 3.74 -33.70 -31.95
CA LEU A 1070 2.86 -32.57 -32.22
C LEU A 1070 3.51 -31.50 -33.09
N ARG A 1071 4.78 -31.14 -32.83
CA ARG A 1071 5.52 -30.21 -33.70
C ARG A 1071 5.61 -30.71 -35.14
N ALA A 1072 5.83 -32.01 -35.35
CA ALA A 1072 5.86 -32.59 -36.69
C ALA A 1072 4.50 -32.52 -37.40
N GLN A 1073 3.41 -32.64 -36.64
CA GLN A 1073 2.04 -32.55 -37.15
C GLN A 1073 1.58 -31.10 -37.40
N TYR A 1074 1.99 -30.16 -36.55
CA TYR A 1074 1.58 -28.76 -36.55
C TYR A 1074 2.76 -27.78 -36.61
N PRO A 1075 3.66 -27.87 -37.61
CA PRO A 1075 4.93 -27.13 -37.61
C PRO A 1075 4.78 -25.60 -37.69
N LYS A 1076 3.63 -25.10 -38.18
CA LYS A 1076 3.32 -23.67 -38.31
C LYS A 1076 2.43 -23.13 -37.18
N SER A 1077 2.12 -23.94 -36.18
CA SER A 1077 1.19 -23.59 -35.11
C SER A 1077 1.81 -23.87 -33.74
N PRO A 1078 2.86 -23.12 -33.35
CA PRO A 1078 3.55 -23.30 -32.06
C PRO A 1078 2.64 -23.25 -30.83
N MET A 1079 1.48 -22.56 -30.91
CA MET A 1079 0.49 -22.60 -29.83
C MET A 1079 0.07 -24.03 -29.44
N LEU A 1080 0.13 -24.99 -30.38
CA LEU A 1080 -0.33 -26.36 -30.18
C LEU A 1080 0.73 -27.31 -29.63
N TRP A 1081 2.01 -26.92 -29.57
CA TRP A 1081 3.08 -27.85 -29.18
C TRP A 1081 4.19 -27.26 -28.30
N ALA A 1082 4.30 -25.93 -28.19
CA ALA A 1082 5.37 -25.29 -27.41
C ALA A 1082 4.96 -24.91 -25.97
N ALA A 1083 3.75 -25.28 -25.55
CA ALA A 1083 3.20 -24.85 -24.26
C ALA A 1083 3.66 -25.74 -23.10
N GLN A 1084 3.81 -27.05 -23.33
CA GLN A 1084 3.98 -28.03 -22.27
C GLN A 1084 5.40 -28.07 -21.74
N VAL A 1085 5.54 -28.04 -20.42
CA VAL A 1085 6.81 -28.06 -19.71
C VAL A 1085 6.83 -29.16 -18.67
N HIS A 1086 7.96 -29.86 -18.58
CA HIS A 1086 8.27 -30.76 -17.47
C HIS A 1086 9.05 -29.98 -16.40
N VAL A 1087 8.56 -29.95 -15.17
CA VAL A 1087 9.20 -29.25 -14.04
C VAL A 1087 9.49 -30.25 -12.93
N GLY A 1088 10.75 -30.35 -12.49
CA GLY A 1088 11.18 -31.27 -11.43
C GLY A 1088 12.35 -32.17 -11.79
N ALA A 1089 12.62 -33.13 -10.91
CA ALA A 1089 13.76 -34.07 -11.01
C ALA A 1089 13.53 -35.13 -12.09
#